data_AF-A0A2J6RKC8-F1
#
_entry.id   AF-A0A2J6RKC8-F1
#
_cell.length_a   1.000
_cell.length_b   1.000
_cell.length_c   1.000
_cell.angle_alpha   90.00
_cell.angle_beta   90.00
_cell.angle_gamma   90.00
#
_symmetry.space_group_name_H-M   'P 1'
#
loop_
_entity.id
_entity.type
_entity.pdbx_description
1 polymer ?
#
loop_
_entity_poly.entity_id
_entity_poly.type
_entity_poly.pdbx_seq_one_letter_code
_entity_poly.pdbx_strand_id
1 'polypeptide(L)'
;MGSTQFGNFHIFPGFSYEDPGGFQGGCSIMLCGIAIAVSAFLLWRSERKQAAVGRREMQVFLVGYILIEICEIFTVGKFPLSSKVRIAFTGIHLGLIIATLWILMLNAVVGYQLLDDGTPLSVGLMVGSAAALFIGTGYITLDTGYSWTGHFDSSLQGNNRNIALYVLYQLAPLVFLFIFFVLETVLVIRVLGERKPMIYLVSAALLFALGQIFNYVVSVHICHGTHGKIDGALFETLFTLLSVVMIWVFWSKSTETMRIYIQRLLWEDEASASSRSSEHPSSTILRVITMSDSDGEYVADDLSDEDIAAHQVSSHGTRSSGPVRGAAGSTTRGGDTNTGTNRRRAAWEDIQRSWDTVVEGADGSINSTVEGLREAGKRKRLLRDTTPLQRGIIRHLILILDLSFAMVEKDLRPTRFLLTLRYASEFVTEYFEQNPISQLGIIGMRDGIAVRVSDMSGNPTEHIERLKTLREQQPQGNPSLQNALEMSRAALFHAPSHGTREILIIYGALLSSDPGDIHETISSLIADRIRVSVVGLAAQVAICAELCSRTNAGDEGNYHVALNEQHFRELVMTLTTPPVTRTKKQSQSSLLMMGFPSRTSGAGKTMSFCACHSKLSRGGYLCSRCDSKVCSLPAECPACGLTLILSTHLARSYHHLFPLRNWIEVPWSAARKSRSCFSCLTPFPEVPAGRIQIAQNGSRAEGEAKGMSESGRYACEVCGNHFCIDCDVFSHEIVHNCPGCQSDTRGMIEEQDGVDREIGHDENNEMVE
;
A
#
# COMPACT_ATOMS: atom_id res chain seq x y z
N MET A 1 46.94 -8.54 -21.57
CA MET A 1 48.38 -8.54 -21.94
C MET A 1 49.04 -9.50 -20.96
N GLY A 2 48.89 -10.83 -21.14
CA GLY A 2 49.55 -11.88 -20.34
C GLY A 2 48.68 -13.12 -20.00
N SER A 3 49.06 -14.26 -20.57
CA SER A 3 48.77 -15.61 -20.06
C SER A 3 47.32 -16.08 -19.92
N THR A 4 46.64 -16.31 -21.04
CA THR A 4 45.93 -17.59 -21.21
C THR A 4 46.73 -18.41 -22.21
N GLN A 5 47.30 -19.51 -21.71
CA GLN A 5 48.16 -20.42 -22.46
C GLN A 5 47.36 -21.12 -23.55
N PHE A 6 47.38 -20.56 -24.76
CA PHE A 6 46.98 -21.26 -25.97
C PHE A 6 48.10 -22.20 -26.41
N GLY A 7 47.72 -23.45 -26.71
CA GLY A 7 48.63 -24.58 -26.89
C GLY A 7 49.89 -24.27 -27.69
N ASN A 8 51.03 -24.77 -27.19
CA ASN A 8 52.34 -24.84 -27.86
C ASN A 8 52.86 -23.58 -28.59
N PHE A 9 52.44 -22.40 -28.15
CA PHE A 9 52.84 -21.17 -28.81
C PHE A 9 53.47 -20.16 -27.84
N HIS A 10 54.80 -20.29 -27.69
CA HIS A 10 55.69 -19.35 -27.03
C HIS A 10 55.57 -17.95 -27.63
N ILE A 11 54.89 -17.03 -26.94
CA ILE A 11 55.06 -15.60 -27.18
C ILE A 11 55.92 -15.09 -26.04
N PHE A 12 57.19 -14.84 -26.37
CA PHE A 12 58.39 -14.64 -25.53
C PHE A 12 59.18 -15.93 -25.23
N PRO A 13 60.46 -16.02 -25.66
CA PRO A 13 61.23 -17.25 -25.67
C PRO A 13 61.87 -17.51 -24.30
N GLY A 14 61.93 -18.78 -23.91
CA GLY A 14 62.71 -19.26 -22.78
C GLY A 14 61.84 -19.63 -21.60
N PHE A 15 61.58 -20.92 -21.44
CA PHE A 15 61.61 -21.69 -20.18
C PHE A 15 60.72 -22.93 -20.36
N SER A 16 61.32 -23.97 -20.95
CA SER A 16 60.87 -25.34 -20.73
C SER A 16 61.31 -25.72 -19.32
N TYR A 17 60.36 -25.92 -18.42
CA TYR A 17 60.61 -26.65 -17.18
C TYR A 17 59.82 -27.95 -17.28
N GLU A 18 60.47 -28.99 -17.81
CA GLU A 18 60.12 -30.34 -17.44
C GLU A 18 60.58 -30.52 -16.00
N ASP A 19 59.66 -30.74 -15.06
CA ASP A 19 59.99 -31.56 -13.90
C ASP A 19 58.75 -32.22 -13.30
N PRO A 20 58.93 -33.40 -12.68
CA PRO A 20 57.88 -34.37 -12.44
C PRO A 20 57.37 -34.32 -10.99
N GLY A 21 56.06 -34.42 -10.82
CA GLY A 21 55.43 -34.83 -9.57
C GLY A 21 55.05 -33.72 -8.58
N GLY A 22 53.75 -33.63 -8.27
CA GLY A 22 53.25 -32.99 -7.06
C GLY A 22 52.25 -31.85 -7.27
N PHE A 23 50.97 -32.21 -7.43
CA PHE A 23 49.77 -31.43 -7.05
C PHE A 23 49.91 -29.89 -6.92
N GLN A 24 50.21 -29.20 -8.02
CA GLN A 24 50.62 -27.79 -8.02
C GLN A 24 49.49 -26.80 -8.40
N GLY A 25 48.22 -27.23 -8.41
CA GLY A 25 47.04 -26.43 -8.79
C GLY A 25 45.94 -26.31 -7.72
N GLY A 26 46.12 -26.97 -6.56
CA GLY A 26 45.06 -27.12 -5.55
C GLY A 26 44.50 -25.80 -4.98
N CYS A 27 45.32 -24.76 -4.85
CA CYS A 27 44.88 -23.47 -4.31
C CYS A 27 43.91 -22.73 -5.25
N SER A 28 44.15 -22.78 -6.56
CA SER A 28 43.25 -22.16 -7.56
C SER A 28 41.92 -22.91 -7.64
N ILE A 29 41.96 -24.25 -7.59
CA ILE A 29 40.74 -25.07 -7.53
C ILE A 29 39.91 -24.77 -6.27
N MET A 30 40.54 -24.63 -5.10
CA MET A 30 39.84 -24.25 -3.87
C MET A 30 39.18 -22.88 -3.97
N LEU A 31 39.86 -21.88 -4.56
CA LEU A 31 39.28 -20.56 -4.75
C LEU A 31 38.11 -20.57 -5.74
N CYS A 32 38.22 -21.32 -6.85
CA CYS A 32 37.10 -21.49 -7.78
C CYS A 32 35.89 -22.15 -7.08
N GLY A 33 36.14 -23.15 -6.22
CA GLY A 33 35.09 -23.78 -5.41
C GLY A 33 34.41 -22.80 -4.44
N ILE A 34 35.18 -21.91 -3.81
CA ILE A 34 34.64 -20.83 -2.96
C ILE A 34 33.85 -19.84 -3.81
N ALA A 35 34.35 -19.46 -5.00
CA ALA A 35 33.68 -18.55 -5.91
C ALA A 35 32.32 -19.09 -6.37
N ILE A 36 32.25 -20.38 -6.70
CA ILE A 36 30.99 -21.07 -7.04
C ILE A 36 30.03 -21.06 -5.84
N ALA A 37 30.50 -21.41 -4.64
CA ALA A 37 29.65 -21.44 -3.45
C ALA A 37 29.10 -20.05 -3.08
N VAL A 38 29.94 -19.01 -3.14
CA VAL A 38 29.54 -17.61 -2.91
C VAL A 38 28.55 -17.17 -3.99
N SER A 39 28.81 -17.46 -5.26
CA SER A 39 27.92 -17.08 -6.36
C SER A 39 26.55 -17.78 -6.29
N ALA A 40 26.52 -19.07 -5.90
CA ALA A 40 25.28 -19.79 -5.64
C ALA A 40 24.49 -19.19 -4.46
N PHE A 41 25.19 -18.77 -3.40
CA PHE A 41 24.56 -18.05 -2.29
C PHE A 41 23.97 -16.70 -2.73
N LEU A 42 24.68 -15.93 -3.56
CA LEU A 42 24.18 -14.68 -4.14
C LEU A 42 22.99 -14.91 -5.08
N LEU A 43 23.00 -16.00 -5.85
CA LEU A 43 21.90 -16.39 -6.74
C LEU A 43 20.62 -16.67 -5.94
N TRP A 44 20.72 -17.48 -4.88
CA TRP A 44 19.62 -17.75 -3.95
C TRP A 44 19.11 -16.47 -3.25
N ARG A 45 20.02 -15.59 -2.82
CA ARG A 45 19.65 -14.32 -2.20
C ARG A 45 18.92 -13.39 -3.18
N SER A 46 19.24 -13.46 -4.46
CA SER A 46 18.58 -12.68 -5.53
C SER A 46 17.14 -13.13 -5.75
N GLU A 47 16.83 -14.42 -5.58
CA GLU A 47 15.48 -14.96 -5.73
C GLU A 47 14.50 -14.44 -4.68
N ARG A 48 14.97 -14.27 -3.43
CA ARG A 48 14.15 -13.74 -2.33
C ARG A 48 13.71 -12.27 -2.52
N LYS A 49 14.26 -11.54 -3.48
CA LYS A 49 13.89 -10.15 -3.76
C LYS A 49 12.82 -10.06 -4.87
N GLN A 50 11.53 -10.24 -4.51
CA GLN A 50 10.44 -10.38 -5.49
C GLN A 50 10.08 -9.15 -6.37
N ALA A 51 10.63 -7.97 -6.11
CA ALA A 51 10.32 -6.75 -6.89
C ALA A 51 11.58 -5.88 -7.14
N ALA A 52 12.70 -6.51 -7.48
CA ALA A 52 13.95 -5.82 -7.83
C ALA A 52 14.05 -5.71 -9.36
N VAL A 53 14.40 -4.51 -9.85
CA VAL A 53 14.57 -4.24 -11.28
C VAL A 53 15.74 -5.07 -11.84
N GLY A 54 15.53 -5.75 -12.95
CA GLY A 54 16.56 -6.56 -13.62
C GLY A 54 16.97 -7.82 -12.85
N ARG A 55 16.04 -8.41 -12.06
CA ARG A 55 16.33 -9.59 -11.23
C ARG A 55 16.75 -10.81 -12.06
N ARG A 56 16.02 -11.12 -13.13
CA ARG A 56 16.30 -12.33 -13.95
C ARG A 56 17.62 -12.18 -14.68
N GLU A 57 17.91 -10.97 -15.12
CA GLU A 57 19.09 -10.55 -15.83
C GLU A 57 20.35 -10.63 -14.94
N MET A 58 20.24 -10.21 -13.68
CA MET A 58 21.31 -10.43 -12.69
C MET A 58 21.53 -11.92 -12.36
N GLN A 59 20.46 -12.72 -12.32
CA GLN A 59 20.58 -14.18 -12.14
C GLN A 59 21.32 -14.83 -13.33
N VAL A 60 21.02 -14.42 -14.56
CA VAL A 60 21.73 -14.90 -15.77
C VAL A 60 23.22 -14.57 -15.71
N PHE A 61 23.59 -13.37 -15.25
CA PHE A 61 24.99 -13.00 -15.03
C PHE A 61 25.69 -13.90 -13.99
N LEU A 62 25.06 -14.14 -12.84
CA LEU A 62 25.63 -15.01 -11.79
C LEU A 62 25.76 -16.46 -12.24
N VAL A 63 24.80 -16.97 -13.02
CA VAL A 63 24.90 -18.30 -13.64
C VAL A 63 26.05 -18.36 -14.64
N GLY A 64 26.22 -17.32 -15.48
CA GLY A 64 27.35 -17.21 -16.40
C GLY A 64 28.70 -17.24 -15.66
N TYR A 65 28.82 -16.52 -14.55
CA TYR A 65 30.02 -16.52 -13.73
C TYR A 65 30.31 -17.90 -13.08
N ILE A 66 29.28 -18.61 -12.60
CA ILE A 66 29.44 -19.99 -12.11
C ILE A 66 29.98 -20.92 -13.22
N LEU A 67 29.49 -20.78 -14.47
CA LEU A 67 29.98 -21.58 -15.59
C LEU A 67 31.43 -21.26 -15.97
N ILE A 68 31.85 -19.99 -15.85
CA ILE A 68 33.25 -19.57 -16.02
C ILE A 68 34.13 -20.28 -14.99
N GLU A 69 33.79 -20.19 -13.70
CA GLU A 69 34.58 -20.80 -12.61
C GLU A 69 34.69 -22.33 -12.76
N ILE A 70 33.64 -23.00 -13.24
CA ILE A 70 33.70 -24.44 -13.57
C ILE A 70 34.69 -24.71 -14.69
N CYS A 71 34.69 -23.90 -15.75
CA CYS A 71 35.64 -24.05 -16.86
C CYS A 71 37.07 -23.66 -16.46
N GLU A 72 37.22 -22.72 -15.52
CA GLU A 72 38.51 -22.31 -14.99
C GLU A 72 39.21 -23.44 -14.25
N ILE A 73 38.48 -24.24 -13.47
CA ILE A 73 39.01 -25.45 -12.80
C ILE A 73 39.72 -26.38 -13.81
N PHE A 74 39.14 -26.55 -14.99
CA PHE A 74 39.69 -27.46 -16.02
C PHE A 74 40.78 -26.82 -16.89
N THR A 75 40.79 -25.49 -17.02
CA THR A 75 41.75 -24.78 -17.88
C THR A 75 42.99 -24.32 -17.12
N VAL A 76 42.82 -23.76 -15.92
CA VAL A 76 43.88 -23.21 -15.07
C VAL A 76 44.28 -24.17 -13.94
N GLY A 77 43.34 -24.99 -13.44
CA GLY A 77 43.53 -25.88 -12.27
C GLY A 77 44.53 -27.03 -12.43
N LYS A 78 45.34 -27.08 -13.49
CA LYS A 78 46.34 -28.14 -13.78
C LYS A 78 45.80 -29.57 -13.60
N PHE A 79 44.53 -29.80 -13.95
CA PHE A 79 43.93 -31.14 -13.96
C PHE A 79 44.57 -31.98 -15.08
N PRO A 80 44.89 -33.27 -14.87
CA PRO A 80 45.52 -34.12 -15.88
C PRO A 80 44.52 -34.48 -17.00
N LEU A 81 44.31 -33.55 -17.93
CA LEU A 81 43.48 -33.72 -19.12
C LEU A 81 44.34 -33.92 -20.37
N SER A 82 43.84 -34.72 -21.32
CA SER A 82 44.45 -34.86 -22.64
C SER A 82 44.51 -33.50 -23.36
N SER A 83 45.56 -33.27 -24.16
CA SER A 83 45.80 -31.99 -24.82
C SER A 83 44.60 -31.51 -25.66
N LYS A 84 43.93 -32.43 -26.36
CA LYS A 84 42.70 -32.15 -27.12
C LYS A 84 41.57 -31.65 -26.21
N VAL A 85 41.30 -32.36 -25.11
CA VAL A 85 40.23 -31.97 -24.18
C VAL A 85 40.51 -30.59 -23.56
N ARG A 86 41.77 -30.28 -23.24
CA ARG A 86 42.15 -28.95 -22.73
C ARG A 86 41.83 -27.83 -23.72
N ILE A 87 42.15 -28.01 -25.00
CA ILE A 87 41.85 -27.03 -26.05
C ILE A 87 40.33 -26.77 -26.15
N ALA A 88 39.52 -27.84 -26.05
CA ALA A 88 38.07 -27.71 -26.05
C ALA A 88 37.55 -26.87 -24.87
N PHE A 89 38.01 -27.16 -23.65
CA PHE A 89 37.63 -26.39 -22.46
C PHE A 89 38.13 -24.95 -22.51
N THR A 90 39.32 -24.68 -23.05
CA THR A 90 39.82 -23.31 -23.24
C THR A 90 38.93 -22.50 -24.20
N GLY A 91 38.44 -23.10 -25.28
CA GLY A 91 37.49 -22.46 -26.19
C GLY A 91 36.16 -22.12 -25.55
N ILE A 92 35.61 -23.04 -24.76
CA ILE A 92 34.37 -22.81 -24.00
C ILE A 92 34.60 -21.73 -22.94
N HIS A 93 35.71 -21.78 -22.20
CA HIS A 93 36.03 -20.82 -21.16
C HIS A 93 36.08 -19.38 -21.70
N LEU A 94 36.79 -19.16 -22.81
CA LEU A 94 36.93 -17.83 -23.40
C LEU A 94 35.63 -17.30 -24.00
N GLY A 95 34.84 -18.18 -24.63
CA GLY A 95 33.51 -17.84 -25.09
C GLY A 95 32.61 -17.40 -23.93
N LEU A 96 32.64 -18.12 -22.80
CA LEU A 96 31.84 -17.81 -21.61
C LEU A 96 32.23 -16.48 -20.97
N ILE A 97 33.53 -16.15 -20.92
CA ILE A 97 34.02 -14.85 -20.40
C ILE A 97 33.40 -13.71 -21.21
N ILE A 98 33.48 -13.76 -22.54
CA ILE A 98 32.98 -12.68 -23.41
C ILE A 98 31.46 -12.59 -23.33
N ALA A 99 30.77 -13.73 -23.37
CA ALA A 99 29.32 -13.79 -23.26
C ALA A 99 28.83 -13.22 -21.91
N THR A 100 29.49 -13.54 -20.81
CA THR A 100 29.12 -13.08 -19.46
C THR A 100 29.39 -11.57 -19.28
N LEU A 101 30.46 -11.04 -19.86
CA LEU A 101 30.73 -9.60 -19.84
C LEU A 101 29.79 -8.81 -20.75
N TRP A 102 29.34 -9.40 -21.86
CA TRP A 102 28.27 -8.85 -22.69
C TRP A 102 26.93 -8.79 -21.93
N ILE A 103 26.57 -9.87 -21.23
CA ILE A 103 25.40 -9.92 -20.33
C ILE A 103 25.49 -8.82 -19.27
N LEU A 104 26.65 -8.66 -18.62
CA LEU A 104 26.87 -7.62 -17.63
C LEU A 104 26.64 -6.22 -18.19
N MET A 105 27.12 -5.94 -19.41
CA MET A 105 26.88 -4.66 -20.07
C MET A 105 25.40 -4.46 -20.41
N LEU A 106 24.68 -5.49 -20.88
CA LEU A 106 23.24 -5.40 -21.14
C LEU A 106 22.43 -5.21 -19.85
N ASN A 107 22.88 -5.73 -18.71
CA ASN A 107 22.25 -5.48 -17.41
C ASN A 107 22.19 -3.99 -17.07
N ALA A 108 23.22 -3.22 -17.43
CA ALA A 108 23.21 -1.76 -17.23
C ALA A 108 22.17 -1.05 -18.11
N VAL A 109 21.88 -1.58 -19.30
CA VAL A 109 20.84 -1.04 -20.20
C VAL A 109 19.44 -1.32 -19.62
N VAL A 110 19.22 -2.51 -19.07
CA VAL A 110 17.96 -2.88 -18.40
C VAL A 110 17.67 -1.96 -17.21
N GLY A 111 18.71 -1.44 -16.54
CA GLY A 111 18.58 -0.42 -15.50
C GLY A 111 17.81 0.83 -15.94
N TYR A 112 17.82 1.19 -17.23
CA TYR A 112 17.08 2.35 -17.76
C TYR A 112 15.60 2.07 -18.06
N GLN A 113 15.13 0.83 -17.83
CA GLN A 113 13.74 0.41 -18.07
C GLN A 113 13.24 0.69 -19.50
N LEU A 114 14.14 0.65 -20.49
CA LEU A 114 13.78 0.79 -21.92
C LEU A 114 12.99 -0.42 -22.44
N LEU A 115 13.17 -1.57 -21.78
CA LEU A 115 12.46 -2.82 -22.03
C LEU A 115 11.96 -3.32 -20.68
N ASP A 116 10.76 -3.91 -20.67
CA ASP A 116 10.17 -4.48 -19.46
C ASP A 116 11.06 -5.61 -18.91
N ASP A 117 11.56 -5.41 -17.69
CA ASP A 117 12.51 -6.31 -17.04
C ASP A 117 11.83 -7.62 -16.61
N GLY A 118 12.54 -8.75 -16.75
CA GLY A 118 12.01 -10.07 -16.45
C GLY A 118 11.01 -10.63 -17.48
N THR A 119 10.71 -9.91 -18.57
CA THR A 119 9.99 -10.49 -19.70
C THR A 119 10.81 -11.57 -20.40
N PRO A 120 10.17 -12.64 -20.94
CA PRO A 120 10.88 -13.65 -21.72
C PRO A 120 11.57 -13.06 -22.93
N LEU A 121 11.06 -11.93 -23.45
CA LEU A 121 11.68 -11.17 -24.54
C LEU A 121 13.01 -10.53 -24.11
N SER A 122 13.05 -9.81 -22.98
CA SER A 122 14.28 -9.19 -22.44
C SER A 122 15.37 -10.23 -22.20
N VAL A 123 15.02 -11.30 -21.48
CA VAL A 123 15.94 -12.39 -21.16
C VAL A 123 16.36 -13.14 -22.44
N GLY A 124 15.44 -13.36 -23.38
CA GLY A 124 15.70 -14.00 -24.66
C GLY A 124 16.66 -13.22 -25.55
N LEU A 125 16.52 -11.89 -25.64
CA LEU A 125 17.43 -11.02 -26.39
C LEU A 125 18.83 -10.99 -25.77
N MET A 126 18.91 -10.95 -24.44
CA MET A 126 20.18 -10.98 -23.71
C MET A 126 20.92 -12.30 -23.90
N VAL A 127 20.25 -13.43 -23.65
CA VAL A 127 20.83 -14.77 -23.81
C VAL A 127 21.14 -15.07 -25.28
N GLY A 128 20.26 -14.68 -26.21
CA GLY A 128 20.44 -14.90 -27.64
C GLY A 128 21.64 -14.14 -28.21
N SER A 129 21.81 -12.86 -27.86
CA SER A 129 22.97 -12.07 -28.28
C SER A 129 24.27 -12.54 -27.60
N ALA A 130 24.22 -12.96 -26.34
CA ALA A 130 25.36 -13.56 -25.65
C ALA A 130 25.78 -14.91 -26.28
N ALA A 131 24.81 -15.74 -26.67
CA ALA A 131 25.05 -17.01 -27.35
C ALA A 131 25.73 -16.81 -28.71
N ALA A 132 25.37 -15.76 -29.46
CA ALA A 132 26.04 -15.44 -30.72
C ALA A 132 27.54 -15.12 -30.51
N LEU A 133 27.87 -14.34 -29.46
CA LEU A 133 29.27 -14.05 -29.11
C LEU A 133 30.02 -15.27 -28.56
N PHE A 134 29.33 -16.12 -27.79
CA PHE A 134 29.87 -17.39 -27.29
C PHE A 134 30.24 -18.32 -28.46
N ILE A 135 29.32 -18.53 -29.41
CA ILE A 135 29.53 -19.39 -30.58
C ILE A 135 30.61 -18.81 -31.49
N GLY A 136 30.55 -17.50 -31.78
CA GLY A 136 31.53 -16.84 -32.65
C GLY A 136 32.95 -16.91 -32.08
N THR A 137 33.13 -16.60 -30.80
CA THR A 137 34.45 -16.68 -30.16
C THR A 137 34.90 -18.13 -30.00
N GLY A 138 33.99 -19.02 -29.58
CA GLY A 138 34.26 -20.45 -29.45
C GLY A 138 34.72 -21.05 -30.77
N TYR A 139 34.07 -20.70 -31.89
CA TYR A 139 34.46 -21.13 -33.22
C TYR A 139 35.89 -20.70 -33.58
N ILE A 140 36.20 -19.40 -33.47
CA ILE A 140 37.54 -18.87 -33.78
C ILE A 140 38.60 -19.54 -32.91
N THR A 141 38.26 -19.76 -31.63
CA THR A 141 39.16 -20.37 -30.66
C THR A 141 39.44 -21.83 -30.95
N LEU A 142 38.40 -22.61 -31.23
CA LEU A 142 38.50 -24.04 -31.53
C LEU A 142 39.15 -24.27 -32.89
N ASP A 143 38.87 -23.44 -33.89
CA ASP A 143 39.50 -23.52 -35.20
C ASP A 143 41.00 -23.17 -35.11
N THR A 144 41.38 -22.19 -34.29
CA THR A 144 42.79 -21.89 -34.01
C THR A 144 43.49 -23.04 -33.28
N GLY A 145 42.80 -23.73 -32.36
CA GLY A 145 43.39 -24.81 -31.55
C GLY A 145 43.45 -26.18 -32.24
N TYR A 146 42.50 -26.47 -33.13
CA TYR A 146 42.40 -27.75 -33.84
C TYR A 146 42.73 -27.68 -35.33
N SER A 147 42.90 -26.49 -35.90
CA SER A 147 43.17 -26.28 -37.33
C SER A 147 42.18 -27.00 -38.24
N TRP A 148 40.87 -26.85 -37.99
CA TRP A 148 39.83 -27.53 -38.77
C TRP A 148 39.71 -26.97 -40.20
N THR A 149 39.74 -25.64 -40.34
CA THR A 149 39.62 -24.96 -41.64
C THR A 149 40.97 -24.52 -42.22
N GLY A 150 42.01 -24.46 -41.39
CA GLY A 150 43.33 -23.96 -41.73
C GLY A 150 43.42 -22.44 -41.92
N HIS A 151 42.33 -21.70 -41.73
CA HIS A 151 42.29 -20.25 -41.93
C HIS A 151 43.18 -19.48 -40.94
N PHE A 152 43.25 -19.95 -39.69
CA PHE A 152 44.04 -19.32 -38.62
C PHE A 152 45.42 -19.94 -38.40
N ASP A 153 45.87 -20.87 -39.25
CA ASP A 153 47.16 -21.58 -39.10
C ASP A 153 48.37 -20.65 -39.22
N SER A 154 48.25 -19.51 -39.89
CA SER A 154 49.28 -18.46 -39.89
C SER A 154 49.55 -17.90 -38.49
N SER A 155 48.59 -18.02 -37.57
CA SER A 155 48.73 -17.63 -36.16
C SER A 155 49.48 -18.66 -35.34
N LEU A 156 49.68 -19.87 -35.87
CA LEU A 156 50.44 -20.98 -35.29
C LEU A 156 51.88 -21.01 -35.85
N GLN A 157 52.35 -19.98 -36.55
CA GLN A 157 53.72 -19.93 -37.06
C GLN A 157 54.33 -18.56 -36.76
N GLY A 158 55.53 -18.53 -36.17
CA GLY A 158 56.23 -17.28 -35.80
C GLY A 158 55.92 -16.78 -34.38
N ASN A 159 55.42 -15.55 -34.24
CA ASN A 159 55.28 -14.82 -32.96
C ASN A 159 53.86 -14.96 -32.34
N ASN A 160 53.10 -15.95 -32.81
CA ASN A 160 51.76 -16.39 -32.41
C ASN A 160 50.73 -15.28 -32.25
N ARG A 161 50.59 -14.49 -33.33
CA ARG A 161 49.71 -13.33 -33.36
C ARG A 161 48.36 -13.72 -33.95
N ASN A 162 47.35 -13.87 -33.10
CA ASN A 162 45.96 -13.96 -33.51
C ASN A 162 45.23 -12.66 -33.17
N ILE A 163 45.01 -11.80 -34.18
CA ILE A 163 44.38 -10.48 -34.01
C ILE A 163 42.91 -10.61 -33.62
N ALA A 164 42.20 -11.61 -34.16
CA ALA A 164 40.78 -11.82 -33.88
C ALA A 164 40.57 -12.19 -32.40
N LEU A 165 41.36 -13.14 -31.88
CA LEU A 165 41.32 -13.51 -30.45
C LEU A 165 41.77 -12.34 -29.56
N TYR A 166 42.77 -11.56 -29.98
CA TYR A 166 43.18 -10.37 -29.23
C TYR A 166 42.02 -9.36 -29.10
N VAL A 167 41.33 -9.04 -30.19
CA VAL A 167 40.20 -8.10 -30.16
C VAL A 167 39.05 -8.65 -29.31
N LEU A 168 38.68 -9.93 -29.51
CA LEU A 168 37.53 -10.53 -28.84
C LEU A 168 37.75 -10.78 -27.35
N TYR A 169 38.93 -11.23 -26.95
CA TYR A 169 39.21 -11.55 -25.54
C TYR A 169 39.74 -10.35 -24.74
N GLN A 170 40.49 -9.44 -25.35
CA GLN A 170 41.14 -8.35 -24.62
C GLN A 170 40.42 -7.00 -24.79
N LEU A 171 40.12 -6.61 -26.02
CA LEU A 171 39.62 -5.26 -26.32
C LEU A 171 38.11 -5.15 -26.08
N ALA A 172 37.32 -6.09 -26.61
CA ALA A 172 35.87 -6.06 -26.51
C ALA A 172 35.37 -6.12 -25.04
N PRO A 173 35.84 -7.04 -24.19
CA PRO A 173 35.58 -7.04 -22.75
C PRO A 173 35.87 -5.71 -22.04
N LEU A 174 36.98 -5.06 -22.37
CA LEU A 174 37.34 -3.77 -21.77
C LEU A 174 36.34 -2.67 -22.19
N VAL A 175 35.92 -2.67 -23.45
CA VAL A 175 34.87 -1.77 -23.95
C VAL A 175 33.53 -2.04 -23.25
N PHE A 176 33.14 -3.30 -23.09
CA PHE A 176 31.89 -3.67 -22.39
C PHE A 176 31.89 -3.20 -20.94
N LEU A 177 32.99 -3.40 -20.22
CA LEU A 177 33.16 -2.94 -18.83
C LEU A 177 33.15 -1.41 -18.72
N PHE A 178 33.78 -0.71 -19.67
CA PHE A 178 33.75 0.76 -19.71
C PHE A 178 32.34 1.30 -19.94
N ILE A 179 31.61 0.74 -20.91
CA ILE A 179 30.22 1.11 -21.19
C ILE A 179 29.34 0.82 -19.97
N PHE A 180 29.48 -0.37 -19.36
CA PHE A 180 28.79 -0.72 -18.12
C PHE A 180 29.02 0.32 -17.01
N PHE A 181 30.28 0.67 -16.74
CA PHE A 181 30.62 1.64 -15.70
C PHE A 181 30.03 3.04 -15.97
N VAL A 182 30.07 3.50 -17.22
CA VAL A 182 29.51 4.81 -17.61
C VAL A 182 27.99 4.82 -17.48
N LEU A 183 27.32 3.79 -18.00
CA LEU A 183 25.86 3.67 -17.94
C LEU A 183 25.36 3.62 -16.50
N GLU A 184 25.99 2.84 -15.63
CA GLU A 184 25.62 2.75 -14.22
C GLU A 184 25.91 4.04 -13.44
N THR A 185 27.04 4.70 -13.75
CA THR A 185 27.36 6.01 -13.13
C THR A 185 26.31 7.06 -13.49
N VAL A 186 25.89 7.11 -14.76
CA VAL A 186 24.83 8.03 -15.21
C VAL A 186 23.51 7.70 -14.54
N LEU A 187 23.13 6.42 -14.46
CA LEU A 187 21.92 5.96 -13.79
C LEU A 187 21.88 6.45 -12.33
N VAL A 188 22.94 6.23 -11.57
CA VAL A 188 23.00 6.58 -10.15
C VAL A 188 23.01 8.09 -9.91
N ILE A 189 23.80 8.85 -10.68
CA ILE A 189 23.95 10.29 -10.45
C ILE A 189 22.76 11.08 -11.01
N ARG A 190 22.26 10.73 -12.21
CA ARG A 190 21.22 11.51 -12.89
C ARG A 190 19.81 11.05 -12.59
N VAL A 191 19.57 9.74 -12.49
CA VAL A 191 18.22 9.19 -12.28
C VAL A 191 17.92 9.06 -10.79
N LEU A 192 18.81 8.40 -10.04
CA LEU A 192 18.55 8.08 -8.62
C LEU A 192 18.89 9.23 -7.67
N GLY A 193 19.89 10.06 -7.97
CA GLY A 193 20.30 11.19 -7.15
C GLY A 193 20.98 10.82 -5.82
N GLU A 194 21.27 9.54 -5.58
CA GLU A 194 21.90 9.04 -4.35
C GLU A 194 23.37 8.67 -4.60
N ARG A 195 24.30 9.23 -3.81
CA ARG A 195 25.75 9.00 -4.01
C ARG A 195 26.28 7.73 -3.32
N LYS A 196 25.52 7.09 -2.42
CA LYS A 196 26.00 5.93 -1.64
C LYS A 196 26.30 4.70 -2.52
N PRO A 197 25.47 4.32 -3.51
CA PRO A 197 25.75 3.17 -4.38
C PRO A 197 27.04 3.30 -5.19
N MET A 198 27.48 4.53 -5.50
CA MET A 198 28.71 4.78 -6.27
C MET A 198 29.97 4.20 -5.63
N ILE A 199 30.02 4.10 -4.29
CA ILE A 199 31.18 3.55 -3.58
C ILE A 199 31.39 2.08 -3.96
N TYR A 200 30.31 1.31 -4.11
CA TYR A 200 30.37 -0.11 -4.47
C TYR A 200 30.72 -0.33 -5.94
N LEU A 201 30.27 0.55 -6.84
CA LEU A 201 30.63 0.48 -8.26
C LEU A 201 32.11 0.80 -8.48
N VAL A 202 32.63 1.84 -7.81
CA VAL A 202 34.05 2.21 -7.87
C VAL A 202 34.93 1.14 -7.22
N SER A 203 34.51 0.57 -6.08
CA SER A 203 35.26 -0.51 -5.44
C SER A 203 35.32 -1.77 -6.32
N ALA A 204 34.23 -2.14 -7.00
CA ALA A 204 34.21 -3.24 -7.95
C ALA A 204 35.22 -3.05 -9.10
N ALA A 205 35.26 -1.86 -9.69
CA ALA A 205 36.18 -1.53 -10.78
C ALA A 205 37.66 -1.57 -10.33
N LEU A 206 37.96 -1.03 -9.14
CA LEU A 206 39.30 -1.08 -8.57
C LEU A 206 39.76 -2.51 -8.25
N LEU A 207 38.88 -3.33 -7.69
CA LEU A 207 39.18 -4.74 -7.40
C LEU A 207 39.45 -5.53 -8.69
N PHE A 208 38.64 -5.34 -9.73
CA PHE A 208 38.88 -5.98 -11.03
C PHE A 208 40.21 -5.53 -11.65
N ALA A 209 40.49 -4.23 -11.66
CA ALA A 209 41.76 -3.69 -12.18
C ALA A 209 42.96 -4.26 -11.41
N LEU A 210 42.85 -4.38 -10.09
CA LEU A 210 43.87 -5.02 -9.25
C LEU A 210 44.09 -6.48 -9.66
N GLY A 211 43.02 -7.26 -9.87
CA GLY A 211 43.10 -8.64 -10.36
C GLY A 211 43.86 -8.76 -11.68
N GLN A 212 43.56 -7.87 -12.65
CA GLN A 212 44.25 -7.86 -13.94
C GLN A 212 45.74 -7.47 -13.82
N ILE A 213 46.09 -6.56 -12.91
CA ILE A 213 47.51 -6.22 -12.62
C ILE A 213 48.25 -7.43 -12.05
N PHE A 214 47.62 -8.16 -11.12
CA PHE A 214 48.20 -9.38 -10.56
C PHE A 214 48.43 -10.45 -11.62
N ASN A 215 47.49 -10.63 -12.55
CA ASN A 215 47.62 -11.58 -13.63
C ASN A 215 48.71 -11.19 -14.64
N TYR A 216 48.73 -9.93 -15.08
CA TYR A 216 49.57 -9.51 -16.21
C TYR A 216 50.97 -9.01 -15.84
N VAL A 217 51.14 -8.37 -14.68
CA VAL A 217 52.39 -7.70 -14.29
C VAL A 217 53.10 -8.44 -13.17
N VAL A 218 52.33 -8.84 -12.15
CA VAL A 218 52.89 -9.40 -10.90
C VAL A 218 53.12 -10.92 -10.99
N SER A 219 52.38 -11.64 -11.86
CA SER A 219 52.49 -13.10 -12.05
C SER A 219 53.94 -13.56 -12.20
N VAL A 220 54.74 -12.93 -13.08
CA VAL A 220 56.13 -13.32 -13.32
C VAL A 220 56.98 -13.27 -12.05
N HIS A 221 56.82 -12.21 -11.25
CA HIS A 221 57.55 -12.02 -10.01
C HIS A 221 57.14 -13.04 -8.93
N ILE A 222 55.85 -13.37 -8.85
CA ILE A 222 55.31 -14.37 -7.92
C ILE A 222 55.75 -15.78 -8.31
N CYS A 223 55.72 -16.10 -9.60
CA CYS A 223 56.08 -17.41 -10.12
C CYS A 223 57.58 -17.71 -9.87
N HIS A 224 58.47 -16.75 -10.12
CA HIS A 224 59.89 -16.87 -9.78
C HIS A 224 60.14 -16.93 -8.27
N GLY A 225 59.44 -16.12 -7.48
CA GLY A 225 59.60 -16.11 -6.01
C GLY A 225 59.11 -17.37 -5.31
N THR A 226 58.16 -18.10 -5.90
CA THR A 226 57.52 -19.28 -5.28
C THR A 226 57.93 -20.61 -5.91
N HIS A 227 58.94 -20.62 -6.79
CA HIS A 227 59.37 -21.81 -7.54
C HIS A 227 58.19 -22.47 -8.28
N GLY A 228 57.32 -21.67 -8.89
CA GLY A 228 56.17 -22.13 -9.67
C GLY A 228 55.02 -22.75 -8.85
N LYS A 229 55.04 -22.64 -7.51
CA LYS A 229 53.96 -23.15 -6.64
C LYS A 229 52.71 -22.26 -6.65
N ILE A 230 52.86 -20.96 -6.86
CA ILE A 230 51.76 -19.98 -6.94
C ILE A 230 51.93 -19.16 -8.21
N ASP A 231 50.82 -18.91 -8.91
CA ASP A 231 50.76 -18.06 -10.10
C ASP A 231 49.76 -16.91 -9.88
N GLY A 232 49.89 -15.83 -10.67
CA GLY A 232 49.05 -14.64 -10.59
C GLY A 232 47.55 -14.91 -10.85
N ALA A 233 47.21 -15.99 -11.55
CA ALA A 233 45.82 -16.43 -11.76
C ALA A 233 45.07 -16.73 -10.45
N LEU A 234 45.78 -17.15 -9.39
CA LEU A 234 45.18 -17.33 -8.06
C LEU A 234 44.66 -16.00 -7.48
N PHE A 235 45.40 -14.90 -7.69
CA PHE A 235 44.99 -13.60 -7.20
C PHE A 235 43.97 -12.96 -8.12
N GLU A 236 44.03 -13.24 -9.43
CA GLU A 236 43.00 -12.83 -10.37
C GLU A 236 41.62 -13.36 -9.98
N THR A 237 41.48 -14.67 -9.75
CA THR A 237 40.23 -15.30 -9.30
C THR A 237 39.69 -14.69 -8.01
N LEU A 238 40.56 -14.48 -7.01
CA LEU A 238 40.17 -13.86 -5.75
C LEU A 238 39.62 -12.44 -5.93
N PHE A 239 40.35 -11.58 -6.66
CA PHE A 239 39.94 -10.19 -6.84
C PHE A 239 38.74 -10.07 -7.79
N THR A 240 38.60 -10.97 -8.75
CA THR A 240 37.43 -11.06 -9.63
C THR A 240 36.19 -11.48 -8.84
N LEU A 241 36.30 -12.47 -7.94
CA LEU A 241 35.22 -12.84 -7.03
C LEU A 241 34.78 -11.66 -6.15
N LEU A 242 35.74 -10.95 -5.55
CA LEU A 242 35.43 -9.76 -4.74
C LEU A 242 34.76 -8.65 -5.58
N SER A 243 35.17 -8.48 -6.84
CA SER A 243 34.54 -7.56 -7.77
C SER A 243 33.08 -7.96 -8.06
N VAL A 244 32.82 -9.24 -8.35
CA VAL A 244 31.46 -9.77 -8.57
C VAL A 244 30.57 -9.57 -7.34
N VAL A 245 31.10 -9.80 -6.13
CA VAL A 245 30.37 -9.53 -4.88
C VAL A 245 30.02 -8.05 -4.76
N MET A 246 30.95 -7.14 -5.08
CA MET A 246 30.68 -5.69 -5.04
C MET A 246 29.66 -5.26 -6.11
N ILE A 247 29.68 -5.86 -7.31
CA ILE A 247 28.66 -5.63 -8.36
C ILE A 247 27.28 -6.08 -7.86
N TRP A 248 27.19 -7.24 -7.20
CA TRP A 248 25.94 -7.73 -6.64
C TRP A 248 25.42 -6.83 -5.51
N VAL A 249 26.30 -6.37 -4.60
CA VAL A 249 25.94 -5.41 -3.53
C VAL A 249 25.47 -4.09 -4.13
N PHE A 250 26.16 -3.60 -5.16
CA PHE A 250 25.78 -2.42 -5.92
C PHE A 250 24.37 -2.57 -6.50
N TRP A 251 24.09 -3.63 -7.26
CA TRP A 251 22.76 -3.90 -7.82
C TRP A 251 21.68 -4.00 -6.74
N SER A 252 21.98 -4.70 -5.65
CA SER A 252 21.06 -4.85 -4.52
C SER A 252 20.69 -3.49 -3.91
N LYS A 253 21.62 -2.53 -3.88
CA LYS A 253 21.38 -1.19 -3.33
C LYS A 253 20.72 -0.26 -4.34
N SER A 254 21.15 -0.26 -5.59
CA SER A 254 20.56 0.57 -6.64
C SER A 254 19.09 0.20 -6.89
N THR A 255 18.73 -1.09 -6.85
CA THR A 255 17.32 -1.54 -7.01
C THR A 255 16.42 -1.16 -5.82
N GLU A 256 16.96 -1.12 -4.60
CA GLU A 256 16.25 -0.62 -3.42
C GLU A 256 15.90 0.87 -3.59
N THR A 257 16.86 1.69 -4.02
CA THR A 257 16.65 3.12 -4.29
C THR A 257 15.71 3.36 -5.47
N MET A 258 15.84 2.59 -6.56
CA MET A 258 14.99 2.74 -7.74
C MET A 258 13.52 2.42 -7.47
N ARG A 259 13.23 1.40 -6.65
CA ARG A 259 11.85 1.12 -6.24
C ARG A 259 11.24 2.31 -5.50
N ILE A 260 12.01 2.94 -4.61
CA ILE A 260 11.55 4.13 -3.87
C ILE A 260 11.28 5.30 -4.83
N TYR A 261 12.16 5.49 -5.83
CA TYR A 261 12.01 6.51 -6.85
C TYR A 261 10.77 6.30 -7.75
N ILE A 262 10.55 5.09 -8.26
CA ILE A 262 9.37 4.78 -9.10
C ILE A 262 8.08 4.91 -8.30
N GLN A 263 8.05 4.45 -7.05
CA GLN A 263 6.89 4.61 -6.17
C GLN A 263 6.57 6.10 -5.93
N ARG A 264 7.58 6.97 -5.94
CA ARG A 264 7.41 8.43 -5.85
C ARG A 264 6.86 9.02 -7.15
N LEU A 265 7.37 8.61 -8.32
CA LEU A 265 6.88 9.09 -9.62
C LEU A 265 5.45 8.67 -9.92
N LEU A 266 5.10 7.39 -9.71
CA LEU A 266 3.72 6.91 -9.87
C LEU A 266 2.75 7.69 -8.97
N TRP A 267 3.22 8.07 -7.78
CA TRP A 267 2.45 8.90 -6.88
C TRP A 267 2.30 10.36 -7.37
N GLU A 268 3.33 10.96 -7.95
CA GLU A 268 3.28 12.32 -8.52
C GLU A 268 2.33 12.37 -9.74
N ASP A 269 2.29 11.32 -10.56
CA ASP A 269 1.33 11.18 -11.66
C ASP A 269 -0.12 11.01 -11.15
N GLU A 270 -0.36 10.18 -10.14
CA GLU A 270 -1.70 9.98 -9.57
C GLU A 270 -2.20 11.24 -8.82
N ALA A 271 -1.28 11.97 -8.16
CA ALA A 271 -1.57 13.24 -7.51
C ALA A 271 -1.86 14.36 -8.54
N SER A 272 -1.16 14.37 -9.67
CA SER A 272 -1.42 15.34 -10.75
C SER A 272 -2.70 15.02 -11.52
N ALA A 273 -3.04 13.74 -11.72
CA ALA A 273 -4.32 13.29 -12.27
C ALA A 273 -5.51 13.67 -11.35
N SER A 274 -5.35 13.53 -10.03
CA SER A 274 -6.33 13.97 -9.03
C SER A 274 -6.53 15.50 -9.00
N SER A 275 -5.49 16.28 -9.33
CA SER A 275 -5.62 17.74 -9.41
C SER A 275 -6.34 18.24 -10.67
N ARG A 276 -6.30 17.48 -11.78
CA ARG A 276 -6.93 17.86 -13.08
C ARG A 276 -8.41 17.52 -13.18
N SER A 277 -8.98 16.73 -12.27
CA SER A 277 -10.41 16.41 -12.26
C SER A 277 -11.30 17.53 -11.67
N SER A 278 -10.71 18.68 -11.30
CA SER A 278 -11.41 19.84 -10.73
C SER A 278 -11.72 20.98 -11.72
N GLU A 279 -11.33 20.86 -12.99
CA GLU A 279 -11.75 21.80 -14.05
C GLU A 279 -12.71 21.11 -15.04
N HIS A 280 -13.94 21.62 -15.14
CA HIS A 280 -14.88 21.27 -16.21
C HIS A 280 -14.29 21.56 -17.60
N PRO A 281 -14.42 20.65 -18.58
CA PRO A 281 -14.41 21.04 -19.98
C PRO A 281 -15.81 20.90 -20.59
N SER A 282 -16.33 22.01 -21.07
CA SER A 282 -17.31 22.03 -22.16
C SER A 282 -16.72 21.38 -23.40
N SER A 283 -17.49 20.46 -23.98
CA SER A 283 -17.51 20.03 -25.40
C SER A 283 -16.19 19.98 -26.19
N THR A 284 -15.86 18.75 -26.60
CA THR A 284 -15.24 18.42 -27.90
C THR A 284 -13.77 18.79 -28.07
N ILE A 285 -12.88 17.89 -27.62
CA ILE A 285 -11.69 17.33 -28.28
C ILE A 285 -10.81 16.71 -27.19
N LEU A 286 -11.07 15.45 -26.83
CA LEU A 286 -10.07 14.48 -26.35
C LEU A 286 -10.68 13.06 -26.34
N ARG A 287 -10.90 12.50 -27.53
CA ARG A 287 -11.03 11.05 -27.73
C ARG A 287 -9.68 10.53 -28.23
N VAL A 288 -8.71 10.39 -27.34
CA VAL A 288 -7.61 9.41 -27.46
C VAL A 288 -7.21 9.08 -26.03
N ILE A 289 -7.11 7.78 -25.72
CA ILE A 289 -6.72 7.19 -24.43
C ILE A 289 -7.87 7.02 -23.41
N THR A 290 -8.83 6.15 -23.76
CA THR A 290 -9.41 5.17 -22.83
C THR A 290 -9.54 3.84 -23.56
N MET A 291 -9.09 2.77 -22.89
CA MET A 291 -9.36 1.35 -23.20
C MET A 291 -8.61 0.75 -24.41
N SER A 292 -7.43 0.24 -24.13
CA SER A 292 -7.02 -1.06 -24.65
C SER A 292 -6.95 -2.05 -23.47
N ASP A 293 -8.10 -2.33 -22.88
CA ASP A 293 -8.31 -3.65 -22.28
C ASP A 293 -8.56 -4.57 -23.47
N SER A 294 -7.47 -5.13 -24.00
CA SER A 294 -7.53 -6.23 -24.95
C SER A 294 -7.70 -7.48 -24.12
N ASP A 295 -8.84 -8.12 -24.31
CA ASP A 295 -9.12 -9.50 -23.90
C ASP A 295 -7.92 -10.39 -24.25
N GLY A 296 -7.21 -10.84 -23.22
CA GLY A 296 -6.23 -11.90 -23.33
C GLY A 296 -6.96 -13.22 -23.51
N GLU A 297 -7.31 -13.52 -24.75
CA GLU A 297 -7.71 -14.84 -25.22
C GLU A 297 -6.65 -15.87 -24.75
N TYR A 298 -7.07 -16.76 -23.85
CA TYR A 298 -6.24 -17.85 -23.37
C TYR A 298 -6.14 -18.87 -24.51
N VAL A 299 -5.16 -18.69 -25.40
CA VAL A 299 -4.79 -19.71 -26.38
C VAL A 299 -4.18 -20.88 -25.60
N ALA A 300 -4.93 -21.98 -25.54
CA ALA A 300 -4.41 -23.26 -25.12
C ALA A 300 -3.42 -23.72 -26.18
N ASP A 301 -2.13 -23.48 -25.97
CA ASP A 301 -1.08 -24.14 -26.74
C ASP A 301 -1.01 -25.61 -26.30
N ASP A 302 -1.25 -26.48 -27.29
CA ASP A 302 -1.06 -27.92 -27.27
C ASP A 302 0.30 -28.29 -26.63
N LEU A 303 0.25 -28.83 -25.41
CA LEU A 303 1.32 -29.67 -24.90
C LEU A 303 0.99 -31.12 -25.27
N SER A 304 1.77 -31.59 -26.23
CA SER A 304 1.87 -32.97 -26.69
C SER A 304 1.97 -33.96 -25.53
N ASP A 305 1.14 -34.99 -25.64
CA ASP A 305 1.24 -36.27 -24.94
C ASP A 305 2.66 -36.85 -25.07
N GLU A 306 3.41 -36.92 -23.98
CA GLU A 306 4.30 -38.05 -23.67
C GLU A 306 4.71 -37.96 -22.18
N ASP A 307 4.67 -39.12 -21.51
CA ASP A 307 5.09 -39.40 -20.13
C ASP A 307 4.09 -39.12 -18.98
N ILE A 308 2.90 -39.72 -19.08
CA ILE A 308 2.16 -40.19 -17.89
C ILE A 308 2.21 -41.72 -17.83
N ALA A 309 3.06 -42.26 -16.96
CA ALA A 309 3.00 -43.64 -16.52
C ALA A 309 2.98 -43.71 -14.98
N ALA A 310 1.93 -44.38 -14.48
CA ALA A 310 1.68 -44.86 -13.11
C ALA A 310 1.45 -43.77 -12.03
N HIS A 311 0.27 -43.65 -11.41
CA HIS A 311 -0.51 -44.72 -10.79
C HIS A 311 -2.02 -44.45 -10.84
N GLN A 312 -2.75 -45.51 -11.13
CA GLN A 312 -4.19 -45.68 -11.09
C GLN A 312 -4.80 -45.38 -9.71
N VAL A 313 -6.01 -44.80 -9.69
CA VAL A 313 -7.21 -45.50 -9.17
C VAL A 313 -8.51 -44.90 -9.74
N SER A 314 -9.16 -45.71 -10.56
CA SER A 314 -10.59 -45.85 -10.91
C SER A 314 -11.62 -44.91 -10.24
N SER A 315 -12.44 -44.15 -10.98
CA SER A 315 -13.62 -44.51 -11.82
C SER A 315 -14.98 -44.43 -11.10
N HIS A 316 -15.98 -44.01 -11.88
CA HIS A 316 -17.44 -43.98 -11.65
C HIS A 316 -17.98 -42.80 -10.82
N GLY A 317 -18.97 -42.04 -11.28
CA GLY A 317 -19.79 -42.16 -12.47
C GLY A 317 -20.95 -41.16 -12.39
N THR A 318 -21.28 -40.56 -13.52
CA THR A 318 -22.47 -39.75 -13.80
C THR A 318 -23.76 -40.40 -13.29
N ARG A 319 -24.73 -39.62 -12.78
CA ARG A 319 -26.09 -39.53 -13.38
C ARG A 319 -27.11 -38.64 -12.64
N SER A 320 -27.73 -37.79 -13.47
CA SER A 320 -29.16 -37.49 -13.64
C SER A 320 -30.00 -36.91 -12.49
N SER A 321 -30.46 -35.69 -12.80
CA SER A 321 -31.69 -35.02 -12.41
C SER A 321 -32.95 -35.90 -12.44
N GLY A 322 -33.84 -35.72 -11.45
CA GLY A 322 -35.21 -36.24 -11.40
C GLY A 322 -35.94 -35.81 -10.11
N PRO A 323 -37.29 -35.67 -10.10
CA PRO A 323 -37.96 -34.53 -9.45
C PRO A 323 -38.49 -34.74 -8.02
N VAL A 324 -38.77 -33.60 -7.37
CA VAL A 324 -39.41 -33.38 -6.06
C VAL A 324 -40.73 -34.15 -5.87
N ARG A 325 -40.95 -34.75 -4.68
CA ARG A 325 -42.28 -34.97 -4.07
C ARG A 325 -42.24 -35.31 -2.56
N GLY A 326 -42.93 -34.49 -1.77
CA GLY A 326 -44.01 -34.89 -0.82
C GLY A 326 -43.66 -35.61 0.49
N ALA A 327 -43.98 -34.96 1.61
CA ALA A 327 -43.94 -35.48 2.98
C ALA A 327 -45.10 -36.45 3.33
N ALA A 328 -44.83 -37.47 4.17
CA ALA A 328 -45.73 -37.99 5.21
C ALA A 328 -45.13 -39.20 5.98
N GLY A 329 -45.04 -39.06 7.32
CA GLY A 329 -45.51 -40.01 8.34
C GLY A 329 -45.05 -41.48 8.43
N SER A 330 -44.83 -41.90 9.70
CA SER A 330 -45.11 -43.23 10.29
C SER A 330 -44.00 -44.31 10.35
N THR A 331 -43.42 -44.42 11.56
CA THR A 331 -43.14 -45.63 12.37
C THR A 331 -43.01 -47.01 11.70
N THR A 332 -41.87 -47.70 11.87
CA THR A 332 -41.67 -48.87 12.78
C THR A 332 -40.34 -49.63 12.52
N ARG A 333 -39.74 -50.04 13.64
CA ARG A 333 -38.79 -51.14 13.92
C ARG A 333 -38.33 -52.08 12.78
N GLY A 334 -37.00 -52.29 12.76
CA GLY A 334 -36.38 -53.61 12.88
C GLY A 334 -35.78 -54.21 11.61
N GLY A 335 -34.46 -54.38 11.58
CA GLY A 335 -33.77 -55.23 10.61
C GLY A 335 -32.31 -54.82 10.38
N ASP A 336 -31.39 -55.38 11.16
CA ASP A 336 -29.96 -55.35 10.87
C ASP A 336 -29.67 -55.98 9.50
N THR A 337 -28.80 -55.34 8.70
CA THR A 337 -27.62 -55.95 8.06
C THR A 337 -26.85 -54.93 7.21
N ASN A 338 -25.55 -55.20 7.10
CA ASN A 338 -24.54 -54.56 6.26
C ASN A 338 -23.87 -53.26 6.75
N THR A 339 -22.83 -53.48 7.54
CA THR A 339 -21.45 -53.01 7.29
C THR A 339 -21.28 -52.18 6.01
N GLY A 340 -21.45 -50.86 6.14
CA GLY A 340 -20.97 -49.84 5.23
C GLY A 340 -20.10 -48.87 6.02
N THR A 341 -18.81 -48.81 5.69
CA THR A 341 -17.81 -47.93 6.28
C THR A 341 -18.26 -46.48 6.25
N ASN A 342 -18.77 -46.00 7.40
CA ASN A 342 -19.06 -44.61 7.64
C ASN A 342 -17.71 -43.90 7.83
N ARG A 343 -17.07 -43.46 6.73
CA ARG A 343 -15.91 -42.58 6.78
C ARG A 343 -16.44 -41.29 7.42
N ARG A 344 -16.15 -41.09 8.72
CA ARG A 344 -16.45 -39.83 9.42
C ARG A 344 -15.87 -38.73 8.55
N ARG A 345 -16.73 -37.91 7.95
CA ARG A 345 -16.29 -36.72 7.25
C ARG A 345 -15.42 -35.92 8.21
N ALA A 346 -14.21 -35.61 7.80
CA ALA A 346 -13.32 -34.84 8.64
C ALA A 346 -13.89 -33.41 8.74
N ALA A 347 -13.70 -32.73 9.87
CA ALA A 347 -14.30 -31.40 10.09
C ALA A 347 -13.92 -30.34 9.02
N TRP A 348 -12.87 -30.59 8.23
CA TRP A 348 -12.49 -29.75 7.08
C TRP A 348 -13.32 -30.01 5.80
N GLU A 349 -14.04 -31.14 5.71
CA GLU A 349 -14.96 -31.47 4.61
C GLU A 349 -16.34 -30.78 4.78
N ASP A 350 -16.71 -30.41 6.01
CA ASP A 350 -17.92 -29.64 6.35
C ASP A 350 -17.67 -28.12 6.41
N ILE A 351 -16.57 -27.63 5.83
CA ILE A 351 -16.35 -26.20 5.66
C ILE A 351 -17.40 -25.69 4.67
N GLN A 352 -18.45 -25.02 5.18
CA GLN A 352 -19.31 -24.16 4.39
C GLN A 352 -18.41 -23.16 3.67
N ARG A 353 -18.27 -23.33 2.35
CA ARG A 353 -17.51 -22.38 1.56
C ARG A 353 -18.34 -21.11 1.52
N SER A 354 -17.70 -19.94 1.65
CA SER A 354 -18.39 -18.65 1.59
C SER A 354 -19.22 -18.45 0.31
N TRP A 355 -18.88 -19.19 -0.74
CA TRP A 355 -19.56 -19.20 -2.04
C TRP A 355 -20.81 -20.11 -2.06
N ASP A 356 -20.94 -21.07 -1.13
CA ASP A 356 -22.12 -21.95 -1.02
C ASP A 356 -23.38 -21.18 -0.57
N THR A 357 -23.19 -19.99 0.02
CA THR A 357 -24.29 -19.10 0.45
C THR A 357 -24.82 -18.23 -0.69
N VAL A 358 -24.11 -18.17 -1.81
CA VAL A 358 -24.49 -17.36 -2.97
C VAL A 358 -25.37 -18.23 -3.86
N VAL A 359 -26.69 -18.10 -3.68
CA VAL A 359 -27.67 -18.83 -4.48
C VAL A 359 -27.75 -18.23 -5.88
N GLU A 360 -27.57 -19.06 -6.90
CA GLU A 360 -27.77 -18.69 -8.30
C GLU A 360 -29.26 -18.39 -8.55
N GLY A 361 -29.53 -17.31 -9.29
CA GLY A 361 -30.87 -16.95 -9.72
C GLY A 361 -31.48 -18.00 -10.67
N ALA A 362 -32.80 -17.93 -10.90
CA ALA A 362 -33.50 -18.84 -11.81
C ALA A 362 -33.04 -18.74 -13.29
N ASP A 363 -32.27 -17.69 -13.61
CA ASP A 363 -31.60 -17.41 -14.88
C ASP A 363 -30.13 -17.88 -14.91
N GLY A 364 -29.63 -18.48 -13.83
CA GLY A 364 -28.22 -18.85 -13.67
C GLY A 364 -27.28 -17.67 -13.37
N SER A 365 -27.82 -16.47 -13.12
CA SER A 365 -27.03 -15.29 -12.77
C SER A 365 -26.96 -15.09 -11.26
N ILE A 366 -25.82 -14.60 -10.77
CA ILE A 366 -25.56 -14.29 -9.35
C ILE A 366 -25.85 -12.81 -9.02
N ASN A 367 -26.16 -11.99 -10.03
CA ASN A 367 -26.22 -10.53 -9.90
C ASN A 367 -27.26 -10.03 -8.90
N SER A 368 -28.45 -10.65 -8.83
CA SER A 368 -29.53 -10.24 -7.94
C SER A 368 -29.20 -10.50 -6.46
N THR A 369 -28.57 -11.63 -6.16
CA THR A 369 -28.13 -12.01 -4.81
C THR A 369 -27.01 -11.10 -4.32
N VAL A 370 -26.06 -10.75 -5.19
CA VAL A 370 -24.96 -9.82 -4.87
C VAL A 370 -25.47 -8.40 -4.67
N GLU A 371 -26.39 -7.91 -5.51
CA GLU A 371 -26.95 -6.57 -5.33
C GLU A 371 -27.75 -6.48 -4.03
N GLY A 372 -28.55 -7.50 -3.68
CA GLY A 372 -29.25 -7.56 -2.40
C GLY A 372 -28.31 -7.58 -1.18
N LEU A 373 -27.18 -8.29 -1.25
CA LEU A 373 -26.14 -8.27 -0.22
C LEU A 373 -25.49 -6.89 -0.10
N ARG A 374 -25.26 -6.23 -1.24
CA ARG A 374 -24.67 -4.88 -1.30
C ARG A 374 -25.62 -3.84 -0.70
N GLU A 375 -26.91 -3.92 -1.01
CA GLU A 375 -27.96 -3.06 -0.44
C GLU A 375 -28.15 -3.28 1.06
N ALA A 376 -28.16 -4.54 1.52
CA ALA A 376 -28.20 -4.86 2.94
C ALA A 376 -26.96 -4.33 3.68
N GLY A 377 -25.78 -4.40 3.04
CA GLY A 377 -24.54 -3.81 3.54
C GLY A 377 -24.60 -2.28 3.65
N LYS A 378 -25.08 -1.60 2.60
CA LYS A 378 -25.32 -0.14 2.61
C LYS A 378 -26.23 0.26 3.77
N ARG A 379 -27.31 -0.48 3.98
CA ARG A 379 -28.30 -0.16 5.02
C ARG A 379 -27.87 -0.51 6.44
N LYS A 380 -27.12 -1.59 6.64
CA LYS A 380 -26.56 -1.92 7.96
C LYS A 380 -25.60 -0.83 8.45
N ARG A 381 -24.93 -0.12 7.53
CA ARG A 381 -24.10 1.06 7.82
C ARG A 381 -24.91 2.33 8.13
N LEU A 382 -26.17 2.39 7.69
CA LEU A 382 -27.08 3.52 7.87
C LEU A 382 -27.85 3.52 9.19
N LEU A 383 -28.05 2.36 9.81
CA LEU A 383 -28.78 2.22 11.08
C LEU A 383 -28.00 2.91 12.21
N ARG A 384 -28.09 4.23 12.25
CA ARG A 384 -27.51 5.09 13.27
C ARG A 384 -28.52 5.24 14.39
N ASP A 385 -28.01 5.42 15.60
CA ASP A 385 -28.83 5.84 16.73
C ASP A 385 -29.28 7.29 16.49
N THR A 386 -30.55 7.45 16.12
CA THR A 386 -31.17 8.74 15.85
C THR A 386 -31.77 9.36 17.12
N THR A 387 -31.47 8.82 18.31
CA THR A 387 -31.95 9.43 19.55
C THR A 387 -31.32 10.83 19.72
N PRO A 388 -32.14 11.87 19.92
CA PRO A 388 -31.63 13.21 20.15
C PRO A 388 -31.03 13.27 21.56
N LEU A 389 -29.71 13.18 21.63
CA LEU A 389 -28.95 13.23 22.88
C LEU A 389 -28.12 14.51 22.93
N GLN A 390 -27.86 15.01 24.13
CA GLN A 390 -26.95 16.15 24.31
C GLN A 390 -25.53 15.74 23.87
N ARG A 391 -24.93 16.55 22.99
CA ARG A 391 -23.60 16.34 22.44
C ARG A 391 -22.69 17.53 22.73
N GLY A 392 -21.40 17.28 22.90
CA GLY A 392 -20.38 18.33 23.00
C GLY A 392 -19.94 18.79 21.61
N ILE A 393 -20.51 19.90 21.13
CA ILE A 393 -20.23 20.42 19.77
C ILE A 393 -18.82 21.04 19.68
N ILE A 394 -18.40 21.77 20.72
CA ILE A 394 -17.06 22.36 20.78
C ILE A 394 -16.10 21.29 21.30
N ARG A 395 -15.20 20.83 20.45
CA ARG A 395 -14.27 19.75 20.74
C ARG A 395 -12.84 20.25 20.67
N HIS A 396 -12.01 19.82 21.61
CA HIS A 396 -10.56 19.96 21.57
C HIS A 396 -9.97 18.57 21.49
N LEU A 397 -9.57 18.17 20.28
CA LEU A 397 -9.12 16.81 19.99
C LEU A 397 -7.61 16.78 19.75
N ILE A 398 -6.91 15.85 20.39
CA ILE A 398 -5.53 15.51 20.08
C ILE A 398 -5.51 14.18 19.33
N LEU A 399 -5.00 14.20 18.09
CA LEU A 399 -4.72 13.01 17.31
C LEU A 399 -3.31 12.53 17.58
N ILE A 400 -3.17 11.36 18.22
CA ILE A 400 -1.91 10.68 18.47
C ILE A 400 -1.69 9.61 17.40
N LEU A 401 -0.59 9.72 16.67
CA LEU A 401 -0.19 8.77 15.63
C LEU A 401 0.98 7.92 16.13
N ASP A 402 0.86 6.61 16.01
CA ASP A 402 2.00 5.71 16.14
C ASP A 402 2.94 5.90 14.93
N LEU A 403 4.22 6.22 15.20
CA LEU A 403 5.30 6.38 14.23
C LEU A 403 6.48 5.42 14.55
N SER A 404 6.17 4.28 15.18
CA SER A 404 7.14 3.26 15.58
C SER A 404 7.47 2.26 14.46
N PHE A 405 8.44 1.37 14.72
CA PHE A 405 8.83 0.30 13.80
C PHE A 405 7.66 -0.59 13.33
N ALA A 406 6.63 -0.77 14.17
CA ALA A 406 5.46 -1.60 13.87
C ALA A 406 4.63 -1.05 12.69
N MET A 407 4.80 0.24 12.37
CA MET A 407 4.08 0.91 11.28
C MET A 407 4.72 0.67 9.91
N VAL A 408 5.93 0.09 9.86
CA VAL A 408 6.60 -0.33 8.61
C VAL A 408 5.97 -1.61 8.04
N GLU A 409 5.26 -2.38 8.86
CA GLU A 409 4.65 -3.64 8.45
C GLU A 409 3.63 -3.46 7.31
N LYS A 410 3.55 -4.48 6.45
CA LYS A 410 2.71 -4.52 5.23
C LYS A 410 1.40 -5.28 5.43
N ASP A 411 0.83 -5.16 6.61
CA ASP A 411 -0.49 -5.71 6.92
C ASP A 411 -1.58 -4.96 6.14
N LEU A 412 -1.50 -3.63 6.17
CA LEU A 412 -2.30 -2.72 5.34
C LEU A 412 -1.45 -2.18 4.19
N ARG A 413 -2.04 -2.01 3.01
CA ARG A 413 -1.32 -1.60 1.80
C ARG A 413 -1.24 -0.07 1.68
N PRO A 414 -0.09 0.52 1.27
CA PRO A 414 1.21 -0.14 1.04
C PRO A 414 1.97 -0.51 2.32
N THR A 415 1.84 0.29 3.38
CA THR A 415 2.28 0.00 4.76
C THR A 415 1.26 0.59 5.72
N ARG A 416 1.22 0.11 6.98
CA ARG A 416 0.38 0.71 8.03
C ARG A 416 0.61 2.22 8.14
N PHE A 417 1.87 2.64 8.16
CA PHE A 417 2.27 4.05 8.22
C PHE A 417 1.64 4.93 7.14
N LEU A 418 1.81 4.54 5.88
CA LEU A 418 1.35 5.35 4.75
C LEU A 418 -0.18 5.41 4.69
N LEU A 419 -0.86 4.30 4.99
CA LEU A 419 -2.32 4.28 5.05
C LEU A 419 -2.85 5.13 6.22
N THR A 420 -2.22 5.03 7.40
CA THR A 420 -2.59 5.85 8.56
C THR A 420 -2.43 7.34 8.27
N LEU A 421 -1.37 7.78 7.59
CA LEU A 421 -1.22 9.20 7.21
C LEU A 421 -2.27 9.66 6.21
N ARG A 422 -2.66 8.80 5.26
CA ARG A 422 -3.73 9.08 4.30
C ARG A 422 -5.05 9.28 5.03
N TYR A 423 -5.43 8.34 5.89
CA TYR A 423 -6.68 8.42 6.65
C TYR A 423 -6.65 9.50 7.72
N ALA A 424 -5.49 9.83 8.30
CA ALA A 424 -5.36 10.99 9.18
C ALA A 424 -5.62 12.31 8.41
N SER A 425 -5.12 12.45 7.18
CA SER A 425 -5.35 13.64 6.36
C SER A 425 -6.82 13.78 5.96
N GLU A 426 -7.45 12.65 5.62
CA GLU A 426 -8.88 12.59 5.31
C GLU A 426 -9.73 12.86 6.56
N PHE A 427 -9.35 12.28 7.70
CA PHE A 427 -9.97 12.53 9.00
C PHE A 427 -9.90 14.00 9.38
N VAL A 428 -8.77 14.69 9.18
CA VAL A 428 -8.66 16.13 9.44
C VAL A 428 -9.69 16.90 8.60
N THR A 429 -9.80 16.56 7.31
CA THR A 429 -10.73 17.22 6.38
C THR A 429 -12.17 17.00 6.82
N GLU A 430 -12.56 15.75 7.02
CA GLU A 430 -13.91 15.37 7.45
C GLU A 430 -14.23 15.92 8.86
N TYR A 431 -13.26 15.91 9.77
CA TYR A 431 -13.42 16.42 11.13
C TYR A 431 -13.76 17.91 11.14
N PHE A 432 -13.02 18.73 10.39
CA PHE A 432 -13.29 20.17 10.27
C PHE A 432 -14.50 20.46 9.38
N GLU A 433 -14.84 19.53 8.48
CA GLU A 433 -16.10 19.59 7.77
C GLU A 433 -17.25 19.43 8.76
N GLN A 434 -17.34 18.34 9.51
CA GLN A 434 -18.44 18.10 10.45
C GLN A 434 -18.42 19.04 11.68
N ASN A 435 -17.23 19.45 12.13
CA ASN A 435 -16.99 20.20 13.36
C ASN A 435 -16.15 21.47 13.12
N PRO A 436 -16.67 22.47 12.41
CA PRO A 436 -15.90 23.65 12.03
C PRO A 436 -15.41 24.46 13.23
N ILE A 437 -16.13 24.50 14.35
CA ILE A 437 -15.76 25.29 15.54
C ILE A 437 -14.79 24.58 16.51
N SER A 438 -14.41 23.36 16.18
CA SER A 438 -13.51 22.54 17.01
C SER A 438 -12.05 22.84 16.72
N GLN A 439 -11.17 22.37 17.59
CA GLN A 439 -9.72 22.48 17.43
C GLN A 439 -9.10 21.09 17.40
N LEU A 440 -8.05 20.95 16.58
CA LEU A 440 -7.29 19.72 16.45
C LEU A 440 -5.81 20.00 16.74
N GLY A 441 -5.14 19.08 17.42
CA GLY A 441 -3.68 19.03 17.52
C GLY A 441 -3.18 17.64 17.13
N ILE A 442 -1.94 17.52 16.66
CA ILE A 442 -1.36 16.25 16.20
C ILE A 442 -0.05 15.96 16.95
N ILE A 443 0.05 14.78 17.52
CA ILE A 443 1.24 14.26 18.22
C ILE A 443 1.63 12.93 17.58
N GLY A 444 2.94 12.69 17.41
CA GLY A 444 3.49 11.42 16.94
C GLY A 444 4.27 10.72 18.05
N MET A 445 4.23 9.38 18.09
CA MET A 445 5.05 8.56 18.99
C MET A 445 6.19 7.92 18.20
N ARG A 446 7.44 8.34 18.43
CA ARG A 446 8.61 7.89 17.67
C ARG A 446 9.82 7.78 18.58
N ASP A 447 10.67 6.77 18.40
CA ASP A 447 11.95 6.65 19.13
C ASP A 447 11.81 6.71 20.67
N GLY A 448 10.70 6.21 21.22
CA GLY A 448 10.40 6.20 22.66
C GLY A 448 9.97 7.56 23.22
N ILE A 449 9.76 8.57 22.37
CA ILE A 449 9.38 9.92 22.76
C ILE A 449 8.08 10.36 22.06
N ALA A 450 7.40 11.34 22.66
CA ALA A 450 6.30 12.05 22.03
C ALA A 450 6.83 13.28 21.27
N VAL A 451 6.43 13.40 20.01
CA VAL A 451 6.83 14.48 19.11
C VAL A 451 5.60 15.30 18.75
N ARG A 452 5.63 16.60 19.01
CA ARG A 452 4.57 17.51 18.59
C ARG A 452 4.67 17.79 17.09
N VAL A 453 3.67 17.36 16.33
CA VAL A 453 3.63 17.46 14.86
C VAL A 453 2.92 18.75 14.43
N SER A 454 1.77 19.02 15.05
CA SER A 454 0.96 20.20 14.81
C SER A 454 0.38 20.72 16.13
N ASP A 455 0.43 22.03 16.33
CA ASP A 455 -0.15 22.69 17.50
C ASP A 455 -1.68 22.70 17.44
N MET A 456 -2.33 22.97 18.58
CA MET A 456 -3.80 23.06 18.65
C MET A 456 -4.28 24.23 17.79
N SER A 457 -4.93 23.95 16.66
CA SER A 457 -5.43 24.99 15.76
C SER A 457 -6.72 24.55 15.06
N GLY A 458 -7.50 25.54 14.62
CA GLY A 458 -8.75 25.34 13.87
C GLY A 458 -8.59 25.33 12.35
N ASN A 459 -7.35 25.36 11.84
CA ASN A 459 -7.08 25.44 10.41
C ASN A 459 -6.69 24.07 9.84
N PRO A 460 -7.52 23.45 8.97
CA PRO A 460 -7.20 22.12 8.41
C PRO A 460 -5.93 22.12 7.56
N THR A 461 -5.64 23.22 6.86
CA THR A 461 -4.51 23.30 5.91
C THR A 461 -3.17 23.11 6.63
N GLU A 462 -3.04 23.71 7.81
CA GLU A 462 -1.83 23.62 8.62
C GLU A 462 -1.55 22.17 9.03
N HIS A 463 -2.56 21.47 9.53
CA HIS A 463 -2.47 20.07 9.92
C HIS A 463 -2.10 19.16 8.74
N ILE A 464 -2.72 19.37 7.58
CA ILE A 464 -2.47 18.59 6.36
C ILE A 464 -1.03 18.80 5.87
N GLU A 465 -0.50 20.03 5.88
CA GLU A 465 0.89 20.31 5.52
C GLU A 465 1.90 19.63 6.47
N ARG A 466 1.60 19.62 7.78
CA ARG A 466 2.43 18.92 8.76
C ARG A 466 2.40 17.40 8.56
N LEU A 467 1.23 16.82 8.27
CA LEU A 467 1.10 15.40 7.93
C LEU A 467 1.84 15.03 6.64
N LYS A 468 1.84 15.91 5.63
CA LYS A 468 2.65 15.71 4.41
C LYS A 468 4.14 15.68 4.73
N THR A 469 4.61 16.55 5.61
CA THR A 469 6.02 16.59 6.05
C THR A 469 6.41 15.31 6.79
N LEU A 470 5.50 14.71 7.57
CA LEU A 470 5.75 13.43 8.24
C LEU A 470 5.97 12.28 7.26
N ARG A 471 5.36 12.32 6.07
CA ARG A 471 5.51 11.26 5.07
C ARG A 471 6.96 11.08 4.59
N GLU A 472 7.75 12.15 4.61
CA GLU A 472 9.17 12.11 4.24
C GLU A 472 10.02 11.42 5.31
N GLN A 473 9.51 11.33 6.53
CA GLN A 473 10.19 10.71 7.66
C GLN A 473 9.82 9.22 7.76
N GLN A 474 10.81 8.37 8.02
CA GLN A 474 10.55 6.95 8.26
C GLN A 474 10.14 6.70 9.72
N PRO A 475 9.11 5.88 9.97
CA PRO A 475 8.72 5.50 11.31
C PRO A 475 9.76 4.52 11.89
N GLN A 476 10.21 4.78 13.11
CA GLN A 476 11.31 4.06 13.75
C GLN A 476 11.22 4.13 15.28
N GLY A 477 11.93 3.21 15.93
CA GLY A 477 11.94 3.07 17.38
C GLY A 477 10.60 2.60 17.94
N ASN A 478 10.39 2.79 19.24
CA ASN A 478 9.21 2.31 19.96
C ASN A 478 8.21 3.46 20.19
N PRO A 479 6.91 3.19 20.35
CA PRO A 479 5.96 4.19 20.79
C PRO A 479 6.06 4.41 22.32
N SER A 480 5.65 5.59 22.79
CA SER A 480 5.49 5.89 24.22
C SER A 480 4.16 6.57 24.46
N LEU A 481 3.23 5.83 25.05
CA LEU A 481 1.89 6.30 25.39
C LEU A 481 1.95 7.35 26.50
N GLN A 482 2.74 7.13 27.56
CA GLN A 482 2.81 8.04 28.70
C GLN A 482 3.24 9.44 28.28
N ASN A 483 4.36 9.55 27.54
CA ASN A 483 4.86 10.83 27.06
C ASN A 483 3.83 11.54 26.16
N ALA A 484 3.13 10.77 25.32
CA ALA A 484 2.13 11.32 24.41
C ALA A 484 0.89 11.81 25.16
N LEU A 485 0.45 11.09 26.19
CA LEU A 485 -0.67 11.46 27.05
C LEU A 485 -0.32 12.68 27.92
N GLU A 486 0.88 12.76 28.49
CA GLU A 486 1.34 13.92 29.25
C GLU A 486 1.46 15.18 28.38
N MET A 487 2.01 15.06 27.17
CA MET A 487 2.04 16.15 26.18
C MET A 487 0.62 16.59 25.78
N SER A 488 -0.29 15.63 25.61
CA SER A 488 -1.71 15.91 25.32
C SER A 488 -2.39 16.67 26.46
N ARG A 489 -2.14 16.27 27.72
CA ARG A 489 -2.63 16.97 28.90
C ARG A 489 -2.15 18.41 28.95
N ALA A 490 -0.86 18.63 28.69
CA ALA A 490 -0.29 19.98 28.64
C ALA A 490 -0.95 20.84 27.54
N ALA A 491 -1.18 20.28 26.35
CA ALA A 491 -1.85 20.97 25.25
C ALA A 491 -3.33 21.29 25.56
N LEU A 492 -4.02 20.41 26.28
CA LEU A 492 -5.43 20.55 26.65
C LEU A 492 -5.65 21.35 27.96
N PHE A 493 -4.59 21.76 28.66
CA PHE A 493 -4.69 22.44 29.96
C PHE A 493 -5.45 23.77 29.86
N HIS A 494 -5.20 24.55 28.81
CA HIS A 494 -5.88 25.82 28.54
C HIS A 494 -7.23 25.66 27.83
N ALA A 495 -7.62 24.43 27.46
CA ALA A 495 -8.91 24.19 26.82
C ALA A 495 -10.04 24.55 27.81
N PRO A 496 -10.98 25.42 27.40
CA PRO A 496 -12.08 25.82 28.25
C PRO A 496 -12.91 24.63 28.76
N SER A 497 -13.53 24.79 29.93
CA SER A 497 -14.33 23.73 30.57
C SER A 497 -15.64 23.39 29.84
N HIS A 498 -16.09 24.26 28.95
CA HIS A 498 -17.31 24.07 28.15
C HIS A 498 -17.09 23.22 26.90
N GLY A 499 -15.85 23.03 26.47
CA GLY A 499 -15.49 22.14 25.38
C GLY A 499 -15.18 20.73 25.88
N THR A 500 -15.39 19.73 25.03
CA THR A 500 -14.90 18.38 25.32
C THR A 500 -13.40 18.30 25.09
N ARG A 501 -12.71 17.59 25.98
CA ARG A 501 -11.28 17.31 25.87
C ARG A 501 -11.10 15.86 25.45
N GLU A 502 -10.55 15.64 24.27
CA GLU A 502 -10.56 14.35 23.60
C GLU A 502 -9.17 13.98 23.09
N ILE A 503 -8.82 12.70 23.20
CA ILE A 503 -7.62 12.12 22.63
C ILE A 503 -8.03 10.93 21.76
N LEU A 504 -7.57 10.93 20.51
CA LEU A 504 -7.70 9.81 19.59
C LEU A 504 -6.32 9.23 19.33
N ILE A 505 -6.11 7.95 19.65
CA ILE A 505 -4.85 7.25 19.41
C ILE A 505 -5.04 6.25 18.28
N ILE A 506 -4.25 6.39 17.21
CA ILE A 506 -4.10 5.34 16.20
C ILE A 506 -2.87 4.52 16.58
N TYR A 507 -3.09 3.30 17.06
CA TYR A 507 -2.08 2.46 17.70
C TYR A 507 -1.76 1.23 16.83
N GLY A 508 -0.53 1.14 16.32
CA GLY A 508 -0.10 0.04 15.46
C GLY A 508 0.70 -1.03 16.20
N ALA A 509 1.53 -0.61 17.16
CA ALA A 509 2.34 -1.51 17.95
C ALA A 509 1.52 -2.33 18.96
N LEU A 510 2.13 -3.38 19.49
CA LEU A 510 1.56 -4.20 20.57
C LEU A 510 2.28 -3.98 21.92
N LEU A 511 3.24 -3.07 21.94
CA LEU A 511 4.04 -2.70 23.11
C LEU A 511 4.11 -1.17 23.22
N SER A 512 4.34 -0.65 24.42
CA SER A 512 4.67 0.75 24.68
C SER A 512 5.94 0.81 25.52
N SER A 513 6.79 1.81 25.30
CA SER A 513 8.03 2.05 26.04
C SER A 513 7.89 3.31 26.87
N ASP A 514 7.34 3.17 28.07
CA ASP A 514 7.03 4.30 28.96
C ASP A 514 8.03 4.42 30.13
N PRO A 515 8.40 5.64 30.56
CA PRO A 515 9.40 5.85 31.61
C PRO A 515 8.90 5.54 33.03
N GLY A 516 7.60 5.65 33.30
CA GLY A 516 7.00 5.45 34.62
C GLY A 516 5.72 4.62 34.57
N ASP A 517 4.92 4.69 35.64
CA ASP A 517 3.64 3.99 35.73
C ASP A 517 2.54 4.74 34.97
N ILE A 518 2.04 4.12 33.91
CA ILE A 518 0.95 4.67 33.10
C ILE A 518 -0.37 4.77 33.88
N HIS A 519 -0.60 3.96 34.92
CA HIS A 519 -1.85 4.01 35.69
C HIS A 519 -2.01 5.32 36.50
N GLU A 520 -0.89 5.96 36.89
CA GLU A 520 -0.90 7.30 37.48
C GLU A 520 -1.31 8.36 36.44
N THR A 521 -0.82 8.20 35.21
CA THR A 521 -1.18 9.07 34.08
C THR A 521 -2.66 8.92 33.73
N ILE A 522 -3.19 7.68 33.72
CA ILE A 522 -4.62 7.40 33.54
C ILE A 522 -5.44 8.09 34.62
N SER A 523 -5.03 8.00 35.89
CA SER A 523 -5.73 8.63 37.01
C SER A 523 -5.73 10.16 36.88
N SER A 524 -4.63 10.72 36.37
CA SER A 524 -4.51 12.15 36.10
C SER A 524 -5.41 12.62 34.94
N LEU A 525 -5.52 11.82 33.86
CA LEU A 525 -6.44 12.11 32.74
C LEU A 525 -7.90 12.15 33.20
N ILE A 526 -8.29 11.25 34.10
CA ILE A 526 -9.64 11.20 34.67
C ILE A 526 -9.91 12.47 35.50
N ALA A 527 -8.94 12.90 36.31
CA ALA A 527 -9.05 14.14 37.08
C ALA A 527 -9.25 15.37 36.17
N ASP A 528 -8.52 15.42 35.04
CA ASP A 528 -8.61 16.48 34.04
C ASP A 528 -9.84 16.36 33.10
N ARG A 529 -10.66 15.32 33.27
CA ARG A 529 -11.85 14.97 32.47
C ARG A 529 -11.57 14.80 30.99
N ILE A 530 -10.44 14.19 30.65
CA ILE A 530 -10.03 13.91 29.27
C ILE A 530 -10.55 12.53 28.86
N ARG A 531 -11.20 12.47 27.71
CA ARG A 531 -11.71 11.22 27.12
C ARG A 531 -10.71 10.67 26.12
N VAL A 532 -10.47 9.35 26.15
CA VAL A 532 -9.53 8.70 25.24
C VAL A 532 -10.25 7.63 24.42
N SER A 533 -10.04 7.65 23.11
CA SER A 533 -10.48 6.60 22.19
C SER A 533 -9.27 6.06 21.44
N VAL A 534 -9.22 4.74 21.24
CA VAL A 534 -8.10 4.07 20.60
C VAL A 534 -8.61 3.28 19.40
N VAL A 535 -7.87 3.36 18.29
CA VAL A 535 -8.04 2.49 17.13
C VAL A 535 -6.76 1.68 16.99
N GLY A 536 -6.82 0.40 17.35
CA GLY A 536 -5.73 -0.55 17.22
C GLY A 536 -5.69 -1.16 15.82
N LEU A 537 -4.51 -1.32 15.22
CA LEU A 537 -4.40 -1.88 13.86
C LEU A 537 -4.31 -3.40 13.81
N ALA A 538 -3.77 -4.06 14.84
CA ALA A 538 -3.49 -5.49 14.82
C ALA A 538 -4.28 -6.27 15.87
N ALA A 539 -4.05 -5.96 17.15
CA ALA A 539 -4.68 -6.66 18.26
C ALA A 539 -5.07 -5.71 19.38
N GLN A 540 -5.82 -6.25 20.33
CA GLN A 540 -6.22 -5.54 21.54
C GLN A 540 -5.09 -5.54 22.57
N VAL A 541 -4.68 -4.36 23.04
CA VAL A 541 -3.70 -4.18 24.12
C VAL A 541 -4.45 -3.90 25.42
N ALA A 542 -4.18 -4.70 26.47
CA ALA A 542 -4.89 -4.62 27.75
C ALA A 542 -4.86 -3.22 28.37
N ILE A 543 -3.70 -2.55 28.36
CA ILE A 543 -3.54 -1.19 28.88
C ILE A 543 -4.38 -0.16 28.10
N CYS A 544 -4.48 -0.31 26.77
CA CYS A 544 -5.33 0.57 25.95
C CYS A 544 -6.82 0.34 26.24
N ALA A 545 -7.22 -0.91 26.49
CA ALA A 545 -8.58 -1.24 26.87
C ALA A 545 -8.95 -0.64 28.24
N GLU A 546 -8.06 -0.78 29.23
CA GLU A 546 -8.24 -0.16 30.54
C GLU A 546 -8.28 1.38 30.45
N LEU A 547 -7.36 1.98 29.68
CA LEU A 547 -7.32 3.42 29.43
C LEU A 547 -8.67 3.93 28.92
N CYS A 548 -9.19 3.35 27.83
CA CYS A 548 -10.49 3.73 27.26
C CYS A 548 -11.64 3.53 28.25
N SER A 549 -11.72 2.37 28.91
CA SER A 549 -12.78 2.08 29.88
C SER A 549 -12.78 3.08 31.03
N ARG A 550 -11.60 3.35 31.64
CA ARG A 550 -11.49 4.24 32.79
C ARG A 550 -11.74 5.71 32.42
N THR A 551 -11.31 6.19 31.25
CA THR A 551 -11.55 7.58 30.83
C THR A 551 -12.98 7.84 30.37
N ASN A 552 -13.74 6.78 30.05
CA ASN A 552 -15.09 6.87 29.51
C ASN A 552 -16.16 6.34 30.47
N ALA A 553 -15.91 6.44 31.79
CA ALA A 553 -16.84 6.06 32.84
C ALA A 553 -17.27 4.58 32.80
N GLY A 554 -16.36 3.69 32.42
CA GLY A 554 -16.55 2.23 32.37
C GLY A 554 -17.09 1.71 31.04
N ASP A 555 -17.24 2.55 30.01
CA ASP A 555 -17.68 2.12 28.68
C ASP A 555 -16.53 1.49 27.89
N GLU A 556 -16.69 0.22 27.50
CA GLU A 556 -15.73 -0.52 26.69
C GLU A 556 -15.85 -0.22 25.18
N GLY A 557 -16.87 0.51 24.76
CA GLY A 557 -17.15 0.80 23.35
C GLY A 557 -16.20 1.80 22.66
N ASN A 558 -15.17 2.29 23.33
CA ASN A 558 -14.24 3.32 22.80
C ASN A 558 -12.88 2.79 22.33
N TYR A 559 -12.65 1.48 22.42
CA TYR A 559 -11.48 0.82 21.84
C TYR A 559 -11.92 -0.14 20.73
N HIS A 560 -11.43 0.10 19.51
CA HIS A 560 -11.72 -0.73 18.36
C HIS A 560 -10.46 -1.28 17.73
N VAL A 561 -10.55 -2.48 17.15
CA VAL A 561 -9.47 -3.12 16.40
C VAL A 561 -9.86 -3.19 14.93
N ALA A 562 -9.01 -2.63 14.07
CA ALA A 562 -9.19 -2.69 12.63
C ALA A 562 -9.00 -4.14 12.12
N LEU A 563 -9.88 -4.55 11.19
CA LEU A 563 -9.83 -5.90 10.59
C LEU A 563 -9.33 -5.86 9.15
N ASN A 564 -9.66 -4.80 8.44
CA ASN A 564 -9.29 -4.55 7.05
C ASN A 564 -9.22 -3.04 6.83
N GLU A 565 -8.74 -2.65 5.65
CA GLU A 565 -8.58 -1.24 5.26
C GLU A 565 -9.89 -0.43 5.36
N GLN A 566 -11.00 -1.01 4.90
CA GLN A 566 -12.31 -0.34 4.93
C GLN A 566 -12.82 -0.14 6.36
N HIS A 567 -12.70 -1.17 7.22
CA HIS A 567 -13.08 -1.10 8.62
C HIS A 567 -12.19 -0.10 9.36
N PHE A 568 -10.88 -0.05 9.08
CA PHE A 568 -10.00 0.96 9.65
C PHE A 568 -10.48 2.39 9.33
N ARG A 569 -10.82 2.65 8.05
CA ARG A 569 -11.41 3.92 7.63
C ARG A 569 -12.71 4.21 8.38
N GLU A 570 -13.64 3.26 8.41
CA GLU A 570 -14.93 3.41 9.10
C GLU A 570 -14.76 3.75 10.59
N LEU A 571 -13.83 3.10 11.29
CA LEU A 571 -13.52 3.36 12.70
C LEU A 571 -12.99 4.78 12.93
N VAL A 572 -12.04 5.22 12.10
CA VAL A 572 -11.47 6.57 12.19
C VAL A 572 -12.53 7.63 11.86
N MET A 573 -13.34 7.41 10.83
CA MET A 573 -14.39 8.37 10.43
C MET A 573 -15.54 8.45 11.43
N THR A 574 -15.87 7.36 12.13
CA THR A 574 -16.95 7.37 13.15
C THR A 574 -16.65 8.39 14.27
N LEU A 575 -15.37 8.62 14.58
CA LEU A 575 -14.92 9.55 15.62
C LEU A 575 -15.04 11.04 15.22
N THR A 576 -15.36 11.33 13.96
CA THR A 576 -15.73 12.69 13.52
C THR A 576 -17.06 13.12 14.13
N THR A 577 -17.95 12.18 14.47
CA THR A 577 -19.22 12.51 15.12
C THR A 577 -18.99 12.94 16.58
N PRO A 578 -19.61 14.06 17.03
CA PRO A 578 -19.49 14.52 18.41
C PRO A 578 -19.96 13.45 19.40
N PRO A 579 -19.18 13.16 20.44
CA PRO A 579 -19.55 12.11 21.38
C PRO A 579 -20.70 12.57 22.27
N VAL A 580 -21.46 11.59 22.74
CA VAL A 580 -22.62 11.83 23.61
C VAL A 580 -22.17 12.21 25.02
N THR A 581 -22.85 13.19 25.63
CA THR A 581 -22.63 13.58 27.02
C THR A 581 -23.57 12.79 27.93
N ARG A 582 -23.09 11.69 28.51
CA ARG A 582 -23.93 10.76 29.31
C ARG A 582 -24.08 11.16 30.79
N THR A 583 -23.20 11.98 31.35
CA THR A 583 -23.21 12.29 32.81
C THR A 583 -23.71 13.70 33.12
N LYS A 584 -24.73 13.79 33.98
CA LYS A 584 -25.31 15.05 34.49
C LYS A 584 -24.30 15.99 35.18
N LYS A 585 -23.16 15.48 35.68
CA LYS A 585 -22.10 16.30 36.30
C LYS A 585 -21.18 17.00 35.27
N GLN A 586 -21.12 16.52 34.03
CA GLN A 586 -20.36 17.14 32.94
C GLN A 586 -21.18 18.22 32.21
N SER A 587 -22.50 18.31 32.46
CA SER A 587 -23.46 19.13 31.69
C SER A 587 -23.80 20.47 32.36
N GLN A 588 -22.82 21.23 32.86
CA GLN A 588 -23.10 22.64 33.13
C GLN A 588 -23.10 23.38 31.79
N SER A 589 -24.29 23.67 31.27
CA SER A 589 -24.47 24.49 30.06
C SER A 589 -23.85 25.87 30.31
N SER A 590 -22.73 26.14 29.66
CA SER A 590 -22.07 27.44 29.70
C SER A 590 -22.46 28.23 28.47
N LEU A 591 -22.90 29.47 28.66
CA LEU A 591 -23.18 30.40 27.57
C LEU A 591 -21.87 31.06 27.14
N LEU A 592 -21.46 30.84 25.90
CA LEU A 592 -20.26 31.45 25.34
C LEU A 592 -20.64 32.65 24.46
N MET A 593 -19.97 33.79 24.65
CA MET A 593 -20.09 34.92 23.72
C MET A 593 -19.26 34.64 22.47
N MET A 594 -19.90 34.76 21.30
CA MET A 594 -19.27 34.59 19.98
C MET A 594 -19.46 35.85 19.14
N GLY A 595 -18.51 36.13 18.25
CA GLY A 595 -18.59 37.21 17.27
C GLY A 595 -18.86 36.68 15.86
N PHE A 596 -19.76 37.35 15.13
CA PHE A 596 -20.09 37.06 13.73
C PHE A 596 -19.58 38.19 12.82
N PRO A 597 -18.30 38.17 12.45
CA PRO A 597 -17.71 39.25 11.67
C PRO A 597 -18.15 39.18 10.20
N SER A 598 -18.35 40.35 9.59
CA SER A 598 -18.61 40.45 8.15
C SER A 598 -17.31 40.45 7.36
N ARG A 599 -17.29 39.80 6.19
CA ARG A 599 -16.12 39.78 5.30
C ARG A 599 -15.92 41.17 4.69
N THR A 600 -14.73 41.72 4.82
CA THR A 600 -14.35 42.95 4.12
C THR A 600 -13.74 42.60 2.76
N SER A 601 -14.43 42.97 1.68
CA SER A 601 -13.92 42.85 0.31
C SER A 601 -12.80 43.86 0.08
N GLY A 602 -11.66 43.38 -0.44
CA GLY A 602 -10.42 44.14 -0.63
C GLY A 602 -10.31 44.88 -1.97
N ALA A 603 -11.39 44.96 -2.75
CA ALA A 603 -11.40 45.68 -4.02
C ALA A 603 -11.43 47.20 -3.74
N GLY A 604 -10.36 47.91 -4.12
CA GLY A 604 -10.26 49.38 -3.99
C GLY A 604 -9.88 49.91 -2.60
N LYS A 605 -9.59 49.06 -1.61
CA LYS A 605 -9.19 49.48 -0.25
C LYS A 605 -7.67 49.45 -0.03
N THR A 606 -7.20 50.30 0.89
CA THR A 606 -5.81 50.34 1.34
C THR A 606 -5.42 49.01 1.99
N MET A 607 -4.16 48.60 1.81
CA MET A 607 -3.66 47.37 2.42
C MET A 607 -3.52 47.56 3.93
N SER A 608 -3.99 46.60 4.72
CA SER A 608 -3.86 46.61 6.18
C SER A 608 -3.16 45.34 6.69
N PHE A 609 -2.63 45.37 7.90
CA PHE A 609 -2.00 44.21 8.51
C PHE A 609 -3.05 43.25 9.08
N CYS A 610 -2.85 41.95 8.89
CA CYS A 610 -3.58 40.92 9.62
C CYS A 610 -3.01 40.79 11.04
N ALA A 611 -3.86 40.83 12.06
CA ALA A 611 -3.48 40.70 13.47
C ALA A 611 -2.94 39.29 13.82
N CYS A 612 -3.27 38.25 13.04
CA CYS A 612 -2.79 36.89 13.30
C CYS A 612 -1.31 36.70 12.93
N HIS A 613 -0.87 37.27 11.80
CA HIS A 613 0.43 36.94 11.20
C HIS A 613 1.29 38.17 10.90
N SER A 614 0.79 39.37 11.16
CA SER A 614 1.42 40.64 10.75
C SER A 614 1.74 40.71 9.25
N LYS A 615 0.99 39.96 8.43
CA LYS A 615 1.09 39.96 6.96
C LYS A 615 0.14 40.98 6.36
N LEU A 616 0.61 41.69 5.34
CA LEU A 616 -0.18 42.67 4.61
C LEU A 616 -1.25 41.94 3.77
N SER A 617 -2.53 42.26 3.97
CA SER A 617 -3.64 41.69 3.18
C SER A 617 -4.66 42.75 2.79
N ARG A 618 -5.30 42.58 1.63
CA ARG A 618 -6.34 43.50 1.15
C ARG A 618 -7.73 43.21 1.73
N GLY A 619 -7.97 41.98 2.17
CA GLY A 619 -9.24 41.55 2.74
C GLY A 619 -9.04 40.70 3.99
N GLY A 620 -10.15 40.49 4.70
CA GLY A 620 -10.20 39.70 5.93
C GLY A 620 -11.53 39.89 6.64
N TYR A 621 -11.58 39.48 7.89
CA TYR A 621 -12.75 39.64 8.76
C TYR A 621 -12.38 40.60 9.89
N LEU A 622 -13.27 41.52 10.21
CA LEU A 622 -13.08 42.47 11.31
C LEU A 622 -13.78 41.95 12.56
N CYS A 623 -13.06 41.81 13.66
CA CYS A 623 -13.63 41.40 14.94
C CYS A 623 -14.76 42.34 15.36
N SER A 624 -15.94 41.80 15.66
CA SER A 624 -17.12 42.60 16.07
C SER A 624 -17.00 43.32 17.41
N ARG A 625 -15.90 43.11 18.16
CA ARG A 625 -15.65 43.73 19.47
C ARG A 625 -14.53 44.76 19.45
N CYS A 626 -13.46 44.50 18.73
CA CYS A 626 -12.25 45.33 18.76
C CYS A 626 -11.76 45.78 17.38
N ASP A 627 -12.51 45.45 16.31
CA ASP A 627 -12.18 45.75 14.91
C ASP A 627 -10.82 45.27 14.41
N SER A 628 -10.15 44.40 15.16
CA SER A 628 -8.91 43.78 14.70
C SER A 628 -9.19 42.88 13.49
N LYS A 629 -8.31 42.96 12.48
CA LYS A 629 -8.46 42.21 11.24
C LYS A 629 -7.82 40.83 11.36
N VAL A 630 -8.61 39.78 11.17
CA VAL A 630 -8.17 38.38 11.08
C VAL A 630 -8.29 37.84 9.66
N CYS A 631 -7.42 36.90 9.27
CA CYS A 631 -7.33 36.40 7.88
C CYS A 631 -8.37 35.33 7.54
N SER A 632 -8.72 34.49 8.50
CA SER A 632 -9.58 33.31 8.32
C SER A 632 -10.43 33.08 9.55
N LEU A 633 -11.53 32.39 9.35
CA LEU A 633 -12.43 31.92 10.40
C LEU A 633 -12.60 30.41 10.23
N PRO A 634 -12.87 29.67 11.31
CA PRO A 634 -13.02 30.14 12.68
C PRO A 634 -11.68 30.46 13.34
N ALA A 635 -11.65 31.49 14.18
CA ALA A 635 -10.44 31.92 14.87
C ALA A 635 -10.76 32.63 16.18
N GLU A 636 -9.87 32.52 17.16
CA GLU A 636 -9.89 33.39 18.33
C GLU A 636 -9.23 34.73 17.99
N CYS A 637 -9.88 35.83 18.35
CA CYS A 637 -9.38 37.16 18.09
C CYS A 637 -8.11 37.46 18.91
N PRO A 638 -6.92 37.67 18.29
CA PRO A 638 -5.66 37.86 19.03
C PRO A 638 -5.65 39.09 19.95
N ALA A 639 -6.49 40.09 19.67
CA ALA A 639 -6.55 41.32 20.46
C ALA A 639 -7.50 41.27 21.67
N CYS A 640 -8.59 40.49 21.63
CA CYS A 640 -9.63 40.53 22.67
C CYS A 640 -10.13 39.15 23.14
N GLY A 641 -9.61 38.06 22.60
CA GLY A 641 -9.99 36.68 22.98
C GLY A 641 -11.39 36.25 22.57
N LEU A 642 -12.14 37.07 21.81
CA LEU A 642 -13.48 36.69 21.34
C LEU A 642 -13.37 35.63 20.24
N THR A 643 -14.11 34.52 20.37
CA THR A 643 -14.23 33.51 19.32
C THR A 643 -15.03 34.06 18.15
N LEU A 644 -14.42 34.10 16.96
CA LEU A 644 -15.01 34.60 15.74
C LEU A 644 -15.39 33.45 14.82
N ILE A 645 -16.65 33.40 14.40
CA ILE A 645 -17.21 32.33 13.58
C ILE A 645 -18.17 32.88 12.52
N LEU A 646 -18.47 32.07 11.49
CA LEU A 646 -19.56 32.35 10.55
C LEU A 646 -20.80 31.57 10.99
N SER A 647 -21.99 32.11 10.65
CA SER A 647 -23.26 31.41 10.87
C SER A 647 -23.31 30.05 10.17
N THR A 648 -22.65 29.94 9.01
CA THR A 648 -22.51 28.68 8.26
C THR A 648 -21.74 27.60 9.02
N HIS A 649 -20.82 27.96 9.91
CA HIS A 649 -20.09 26.99 10.73
C HIS A 649 -21.02 26.32 11.75
N LEU A 650 -21.93 27.08 12.37
CA LEU A 650 -22.91 26.50 13.29
C LEU A 650 -23.95 25.66 12.56
N ALA A 651 -24.44 26.14 11.41
CA ALA A 651 -25.40 25.41 10.59
C ALA A 651 -24.87 24.03 10.18
N ARG A 652 -23.57 23.94 9.92
CA ARG A 652 -22.96 22.67 9.52
C ARG A 652 -22.96 21.64 10.65
N SER A 653 -22.80 22.01 11.92
CA SER A 653 -22.88 21.06 13.04
C SER A 653 -24.31 20.73 13.50
N TYR A 654 -25.33 21.38 12.92
CA TYR A 654 -26.73 21.25 13.33
C TYR A 654 -27.29 19.83 13.13
N HIS A 655 -26.85 19.12 12.09
CA HIS A 655 -27.32 17.76 11.79
C HIS A 655 -26.93 16.72 12.86
N HIS A 656 -25.94 17.01 13.72
CA HIS A 656 -25.62 16.17 14.87
C HIS A 656 -26.60 16.35 16.03
N LEU A 657 -27.25 17.51 16.14
CA LEU A 657 -28.25 17.81 17.18
C LEU A 657 -29.60 17.22 16.82
N PHE A 658 -29.97 17.32 15.56
CA PHE A 658 -31.25 16.84 15.03
C PHE A 658 -31.00 15.86 13.88
N PRO A 659 -30.57 14.62 14.19
CA PRO A 659 -30.34 13.61 13.17
C PRO A 659 -31.65 13.26 12.46
N LEU A 660 -31.56 12.99 11.16
CA LEU A 660 -32.68 12.47 10.39
C LEU A 660 -33.10 11.10 10.95
N ARG A 661 -34.40 10.91 11.21
CA ARG A 661 -34.94 9.62 11.66
C ARG A 661 -34.83 8.58 10.55
N ASN A 662 -34.40 7.38 10.93
CA ASN A 662 -34.29 6.25 10.02
C ASN A 662 -35.64 5.96 9.34
N TRP A 663 -35.63 5.74 8.03
CA TRP A 663 -36.83 5.39 7.29
C TRP A 663 -37.21 3.92 7.49
N ILE A 664 -38.52 3.66 7.55
CA ILE A 664 -39.07 2.33 7.81
C ILE A 664 -39.24 1.56 6.50
N GLU A 665 -39.06 0.25 6.53
CA GLU A 665 -39.28 -0.61 5.37
C GLU A 665 -40.76 -0.72 5.06
N VAL A 666 -41.10 -0.58 3.78
CA VAL A 666 -42.48 -0.73 3.33
C VAL A 666 -42.70 -2.18 2.88
N PRO A 667 -43.68 -2.90 3.46
CA PRO A 667 -44.07 -4.22 2.98
C PRO A 667 -44.90 -4.11 1.68
N TRP A 668 -45.00 -5.22 0.93
CA TRP A 668 -45.77 -5.25 -0.33
C TRP A 668 -47.25 -4.82 -0.19
N SER A 669 -47.85 -4.96 1.00
CA SER A 669 -49.22 -4.51 1.28
C SER A 669 -49.39 -2.99 1.19
N ALA A 670 -48.37 -2.22 1.59
CA ALA A 670 -48.37 -0.76 1.58
C ALA A 670 -47.71 -0.16 0.32
N ALA A 671 -47.10 -0.98 -0.53
CA ALA A 671 -46.35 -0.56 -1.72
C ALA A 671 -47.21 0.13 -2.81
N ARG A 672 -48.54 -0.01 -2.78
CA ARG A 672 -49.47 0.57 -3.79
C ARG A 672 -49.55 2.10 -3.77
N LYS A 673 -49.10 2.76 -2.70
CA LYS A 673 -49.20 4.23 -2.56
C LYS A 673 -48.32 5.00 -3.54
N SER A 674 -47.22 4.40 -4.03
CA SER A 674 -46.27 5.09 -4.92
C SER A 674 -45.75 4.18 -6.03
N ARG A 675 -45.70 4.72 -7.24
CA ARG A 675 -45.12 4.04 -8.42
C ARG A 675 -43.64 4.33 -8.62
N SER A 676 -43.16 5.47 -8.14
CA SER A 676 -41.77 5.92 -8.26
C SER A 676 -41.29 6.52 -6.95
N CYS A 677 -39.97 6.57 -6.78
CA CYS A 677 -39.31 7.27 -5.67
C CYS A 677 -39.70 8.75 -5.68
N PHE A 678 -40.02 9.31 -4.52
CA PHE A 678 -40.39 10.73 -4.40
C PHE A 678 -39.26 11.69 -4.81
N SER A 679 -38.00 11.32 -4.53
CA SER A 679 -36.84 12.20 -4.76
C SER A 679 -36.27 12.06 -6.18
N CYS A 680 -35.84 10.85 -6.58
CA CYS A 680 -35.17 10.64 -7.87
C CYS A 680 -36.11 10.17 -8.99
N LEU A 681 -37.39 9.94 -8.71
CA LEU A 681 -38.39 9.43 -9.67
C LEU A 681 -38.07 8.06 -10.27
N THR A 682 -37.06 7.33 -9.75
CA THR A 682 -36.78 5.95 -10.16
C THR A 682 -38.03 5.09 -9.96
N PRO A 683 -38.47 4.34 -10.98
CA PRO A 683 -39.65 3.48 -10.87
C PRO A 683 -39.41 2.35 -9.88
N PHE A 684 -40.38 2.09 -9.02
CA PHE A 684 -40.31 0.97 -8.10
C PHE A 684 -40.78 -0.35 -8.76
N PRO A 685 -40.33 -1.51 -8.25
CA PRO A 685 -40.81 -2.81 -8.72
C PRO A 685 -42.34 -2.92 -8.60
N GLU A 686 -42.99 -3.49 -9.63
CA GLU A 686 -44.43 -3.71 -9.64
C GLU A 686 -44.85 -4.74 -8.57
N VAL A 687 -46.04 -4.54 -8.00
CA VAL A 687 -46.56 -5.42 -6.94
C VAL A 687 -46.96 -6.77 -7.55
N PRO A 688 -46.35 -7.91 -7.15
CA PRO A 688 -46.67 -9.21 -7.70
C PRO A 688 -48.15 -9.57 -7.47
N ALA A 689 -48.87 -9.91 -8.55
CA ALA A 689 -50.32 -10.15 -8.51
C ALA A 689 -50.77 -11.37 -7.66
N GLY A 690 -49.85 -12.20 -7.17
CA GLY A 690 -50.14 -13.46 -6.46
C GLY A 690 -49.75 -13.57 -4.98
N ARG A 691 -49.02 -12.60 -4.39
CA ARG A 691 -48.53 -12.70 -2.99
C ARG A 691 -49.45 -12.05 -1.94
N ILE A 692 -50.58 -11.47 -2.35
CA ILE A 692 -51.46 -10.70 -1.45
C ILE A 692 -52.16 -11.57 -0.40
N GLN A 693 -52.24 -12.89 -0.57
CA GLN A 693 -52.93 -13.79 0.38
C GLN A 693 -52.04 -14.42 1.45
N ILE A 694 -50.70 -14.33 1.39
CA ILE A 694 -49.81 -15.04 2.33
C ILE A 694 -49.45 -14.19 3.57
N ALA A 695 -49.65 -12.86 3.53
CA ALA A 695 -49.22 -11.95 4.59
C ALA A 695 -50.01 -12.03 5.92
N GLN A 696 -51.02 -12.91 6.05
CA GLN A 696 -51.69 -13.16 7.34
C GLN A 696 -51.02 -14.26 8.18
N ASN A 697 -50.15 -15.08 7.60
CA ASN A 697 -49.35 -16.04 8.35
C ASN A 697 -47.87 -15.68 8.18
N GLY A 698 -47.22 -15.28 9.28
CA GLY A 698 -45.82 -14.83 9.32
C GLY A 698 -44.78 -15.91 9.04
N SER A 699 -44.87 -16.60 7.90
CA SER A 699 -43.80 -17.44 7.39
C SER A 699 -42.90 -16.60 6.47
N ARG A 700 -41.79 -16.12 7.02
CA ARG A 700 -40.65 -15.61 6.25
C ARG A 700 -40.26 -16.65 5.20
N ALA A 701 -40.14 -16.26 3.93
CA ALA A 701 -39.55 -17.11 2.92
C ALA A 701 -38.07 -17.37 3.28
N GLU A 702 -37.69 -18.62 3.46
CA GLU A 702 -36.30 -19.04 3.70
C GLU A 702 -35.45 -18.69 2.46
N GLY A 703 -34.68 -17.60 2.55
CA GLY A 703 -33.78 -17.15 1.49
C GLY A 703 -33.55 -15.63 1.42
N GLU A 704 -34.42 -14.81 2.03
CA GLU A 704 -34.27 -13.35 1.97
C GLU A 704 -33.29 -12.82 3.04
N ALA A 705 -32.29 -12.06 2.59
CA ALA A 705 -31.26 -11.47 3.43
C ALA A 705 -31.87 -10.51 4.48
N LYS A 706 -31.58 -10.73 5.76
CA LYS A 706 -32.00 -9.85 6.86
C LYS A 706 -31.55 -8.40 6.58
N GLY A 707 -32.50 -7.47 6.46
CA GLY A 707 -32.24 -6.03 6.35
C GLY A 707 -32.60 -5.38 5.01
N MET A 708 -33.23 -6.09 4.08
CA MET A 708 -33.76 -5.54 2.83
C MET A 708 -35.28 -5.39 2.88
N SER A 709 -35.81 -4.27 2.38
CA SER A 709 -37.26 -4.14 2.18
C SER A 709 -37.69 -5.08 1.07
N GLU A 710 -38.66 -5.95 1.35
CA GLU A 710 -39.24 -6.87 0.35
C GLU A 710 -39.74 -6.14 -0.91
N SER A 711 -40.17 -4.88 -0.76
CA SER A 711 -40.71 -4.07 -1.86
C SER A 711 -39.73 -3.03 -2.42
N GLY A 712 -38.49 -2.97 -1.91
CA GLY A 712 -37.47 -1.99 -2.30
C GLY A 712 -37.83 -0.54 -1.97
N ARG A 713 -38.76 -0.31 -1.05
CA ARG A 713 -39.32 1.00 -0.70
C ARG A 713 -39.08 1.31 0.78
N TYR A 714 -38.68 2.55 1.06
CA TYR A 714 -38.46 3.08 2.41
C TYR A 714 -39.37 4.28 2.64
N ALA A 715 -40.09 4.32 3.75
CA ALA A 715 -41.03 5.38 4.07
C ALA A 715 -40.51 6.27 5.21
N CYS A 716 -40.64 7.58 5.04
CA CYS A 716 -40.43 8.53 6.12
C CYS A 716 -41.66 8.54 7.03
N GLU A 717 -41.48 8.43 8.35
CA GLU A 717 -42.58 8.42 9.32
C GLU A 717 -43.30 9.77 9.46
N VAL A 718 -42.65 10.88 9.05
CA VAL A 718 -43.21 12.23 9.18
C VAL A 718 -44.09 12.59 7.98
N CYS A 719 -43.52 12.57 6.77
CA CYS A 719 -44.27 12.93 5.56
C CYS A 719 -44.97 11.74 4.88
N GLY A 720 -44.68 10.50 5.27
CA GLY A 720 -45.26 9.29 4.70
C GLY A 720 -44.84 8.97 3.25
N ASN A 721 -43.95 9.76 2.65
CA ASN A 721 -43.48 9.56 1.28
C ASN A 721 -42.53 8.36 1.17
N HIS A 722 -42.50 7.73 -0.01
CA HIS A 722 -41.68 6.56 -0.30
C HIS A 722 -40.43 6.91 -1.10
N PHE A 723 -39.29 6.33 -0.72
CA PHE A 723 -37.98 6.55 -1.29
C PHE A 723 -37.28 5.22 -1.64
N CYS A 724 -36.34 5.26 -2.59
CA CYS A 724 -35.45 4.13 -2.90
C CYS A 724 -34.24 4.10 -1.95
N ILE A 725 -33.48 3.00 -1.97
CA ILE A 725 -32.30 2.81 -1.11
C ILE A 725 -31.23 3.88 -1.35
N ASP A 726 -30.97 4.29 -2.59
CA ASP A 726 -29.93 5.28 -2.85
C ASP A 726 -30.33 6.66 -2.35
N CYS A 727 -31.62 7.02 -2.42
CA CYS A 727 -32.13 8.24 -1.78
C CYS A 727 -32.10 8.16 -0.26
N ASP A 728 -32.33 6.99 0.32
CA ASP A 728 -32.19 6.75 1.77
C ASP A 728 -30.74 7.00 2.22
N VAL A 729 -29.77 6.40 1.53
CA VAL A 729 -28.33 6.63 1.78
C VAL A 729 -27.98 8.11 1.62
N PHE A 730 -28.35 8.72 0.50
CA PHE A 730 -28.01 10.11 0.20
C PHE A 730 -28.61 11.10 1.22
N SER A 731 -29.86 10.88 1.63
CA SER A 731 -30.52 11.72 2.63
C SER A 731 -29.91 11.59 4.02
N HIS A 732 -29.44 10.41 4.42
CA HIS A 732 -28.87 10.20 5.76
C HIS A 732 -27.38 10.52 5.84
N GLU A 733 -26.61 10.36 4.76
CA GLU A 733 -25.15 10.59 4.75
C GLU A 733 -24.73 11.99 4.31
N ILE A 734 -25.44 12.61 3.36
CA ILE A 734 -25.00 13.87 2.72
C ILE A 734 -25.93 15.03 3.07
N VAL A 735 -27.23 14.87 2.82
CA VAL A 735 -28.19 15.98 2.94
C VAL A 735 -28.66 16.19 4.39
N HIS A 736 -28.66 15.11 5.17
CA HIS A 736 -29.18 15.03 6.55
C HIS A 736 -30.61 15.55 6.74
N ASN A 737 -31.38 15.65 5.65
CA ASN A 737 -32.76 16.12 5.65
C ASN A 737 -33.62 15.26 4.71
N CYS A 738 -34.89 15.09 5.06
CA CYS A 738 -35.87 14.41 4.21
C CYS A 738 -36.44 15.41 3.17
N PRO A 739 -36.26 15.18 1.86
CA PRO A 739 -36.81 16.05 0.82
C PRO A 739 -38.34 16.18 0.93
N GLY A 740 -39.02 15.09 1.29
CA GLY A 740 -40.47 15.09 1.47
C GLY A 740 -40.95 16.00 2.59
N CYS A 741 -40.24 16.03 3.72
CA CYS A 741 -40.60 16.91 4.85
C CYS A 741 -40.31 18.38 4.52
N GLN A 742 -39.25 18.66 3.76
CA GLN A 742 -38.91 20.02 3.33
C GLN A 742 -39.87 20.55 2.26
N SER A 743 -40.46 19.67 1.45
CA SER A 743 -41.48 20.05 0.47
C SER A 743 -42.88 20.19 1.05
N ASP A 744 -43.14 19.60 2.22
CA ASP A 744 -44.48 19.57 2.82
C ASP A 744 -44.68 20.76 3.76
N THR A 745 -45.11 21.90 3.21
CA THR A 745 -45.40 23.12 3.98
C THR A 745 -46.70 23.03 4.78
N ARG A 746 -47.43 21.91 4.74
CA ARG A 746 -48.75 21.79 5.38
C ARG A 746 -48.68 21.87 6.92
N GLY A 747 -47.58 21.45 7.54
CA GLY A 747 -47.39 21.59 8.99
C GLY A 747 -47.16 23.03 9.47
N MET A 748 -46.63 23.93 8.62
CA MET A 748 -46.44 25.34 9.00
C MET A 748 -47.74 26.14 8.95
N ILE A 749 -48.76 25.66 8.24
CA ILE A 749 -50.07 26.34 8.15
C ILE A 749 -50.91 26.05 9.41
N GLU A 750 -50.84 24.84 9.96
CA GLU A 750 -51.61 24.47 11.17
C GLU A 750 -51.09 25.13 12.46
N GLU A 751 -49.78 25.38 12.60
CA GLU A 751 -49.24 26.14 13.75
C GLU A 751 -49.54 27.65 13.65
N GLN A 752 -49.60 28.21 12.44
CA GLN A 752 -49.91 29.62 12.25
C GLN A 752 -51.41 29.92 12.47
N ASP A 753 -52.29 29.00 12.08
CA ASP A 753 -53.73 29.06 12.39
C ASP A 753 -54.05 28.81 13.88
N GLY A 754 -53.14 28.18 14.63
CA GLY A 754 -53.25 27.99 16.09
C GLY A 754 -52.90 29.26 16.87
N VAL A 755 -51.83 29.94 16.48
CA VAL A 755 -51.36 31.18 17.11
C VAL A 755 -52.27 32.38 16.79
N ASP A 756 -52.79 32.47 15.56
CA ASP A 756 -53.74 33.53 15.19
C ASP A 756 -55.12 33.35 15.86
N ARG A 757 -55.46 32.14 16.34
CA ARG A 757 -56.67 31.88 17.13
C ARG A 757 -56.54 32.19 18.61
N GLU A 758 -55.34 32.09 19.19
CA GLU A 758 -55.11 32.47 20.59
C GLU A 758 -54.94 33.99 20.76
N ILE A 759 -54.39 34.70 19.77
CA ILE A 759 -54.22 36.17 19.84
C ILE A 759 -55.55 36.90 19.61
N GLY A 760 -56.51 36.30 18.89
CA GLY A 760 -57.80 36.93 18.58
C GLY A 760 -58.82 36.97 19.72
N HIS A 761 -58.54 36.38 20.89
CA HIS A 761 -59.54 36.23 21.95
C HIS A 761 -59.34 37.09 23.22
N ASP A 762 -58.21 37.80 23.36
CA ASP A 762 -57.88 38.55 24.59
C ASP A 762 -57.85 40.09 24.46
N GLU A 763 -58.13 40.68 23.29
CA GLU A 763 -58.05 42.16 23.13
C GLU A 763 -59.33 42.96 23.48
N ASN A 764 -60.39 42.34 24.01
CA ASN A 764 -61.68 43.03 24.22
C ASN A 764 -62.12 43.26 25.68
N ASN A 765 -61.26 43.09 26.69
CA ASN A 765 -61.72 43.23 28.08
C ASN A 765 -60.74 43.90 29.05
N GLU A 766 -60.17 45.06 28.71
CA GLU A 766 -59.52 45.93 29.70
C GLU A 766 -59.51 47.40 29.26
N MET A 767 -60.68 48.05 29.30
CA MET A 767 -60.81 49.51 29.39
C MET A 767 -62.17 49.90 29.97
N VAL A 768 -62.42 49.63 31.26
CA VAL A 768 -63.32 50.42 32.12
C VAL A 768 -62.87 50.27 33.59
N GLU A 769 -62.71 51.41 34.25
CA GLU A 769 -62.38 51.69 35.67
C GLU A 769 -60.92 51.70 36.13
#